data_AF-A0A2P4PCG7-F1
#
_entry.id   AF-A0A2P4PCG7-F1
#
_cell.length_a   1.000
_cell.length_b   1.000
_cell.length_c   1.000
_cell.angle_alpha   90.00
_cell.angle_beta   90.00
_cell.angle_gamma   90.00
#
_symmetry.space_group_name_H-M   'P 1'
#
loop_
_entity.id
_entity.type
_entity.pdbx_description
1 polymer ?
#
loop_
_entity_poly.entity_id
_entity_poly.type
_entity_poly.pdbx_seq_one_letter_code
_entity_poly.pdbx_strand_id
1 'polypeptide(L)'
;MSNIMHIKSRTLAYDNIKILSILNNIVKDEGNQLVEPDFSGYPVLIGSRAAKWHVPSFREPNNWNFIATVSQSILLINKFMNKKNLKLIYYSDVGLKIIGRCVESYENEKYIGFEIELASDKVNLRKMKLMEVTNDMEINDKDNIDDDCSIEDESKIKFEKFDYDQEREQSKSSAQMILELCHNVKDRMMIPFPCIVAPLKVLEALKASHIYWSDDFYKNIADLHSLRIILENNQISPTKPLCCPMRDEKTNLMLKTRIKETEILRGTPSVHINLNNSDEEFLDREDDFFVDRVVPHDKLHELVKYGDHPIYEGLKNDKSKAMIEKSLFQKLDYQKQLDCMKEEAMVIALERYLIPKILKDQETSYSSALIRICTSLTKDWFRQFAIDNYPRLSNLDKDLLSIVHNLTKNNPPSHHELAETITLLHKWILDPEIRTIFEPIYACTSRIYDLDTPSVSQGMRLETYRSGIKINSPVNKNVSIAAIITTVCMDDYEDCNPGADWWASIAILPSEDLKCSRETLGSYYDSLHLHPFDHNIIGNRGIYIDQPRAKRLELTSKHILTLEIGSKTSGDSWSVAEDVWYLPKIRAKSADHIASKLEIPNFTGDILVKYVLAYLQPTFKKKGDTPLKYLINKLKATEIIPIKPQQHLWYDAWNYTLKNGGEI
;
A
#
# COMPACT_ATOMS: atom_id res chain seq x y z
N MET A 1 -7.28 8.74 -14.83
CA MET A 1 -5.94 8.95 -15.44
C MET A 1 -5.18 10.01 -14.66
N SER A 2 -4.53 9.62 -13.57
CA SER A 2 -3.47 10.40 -12.93
C SER A 2 -2.26 9.48 -12.90
N ASN A 3 -1.27 9.74 -13.76
CA ASN A 3 0.02 9.09 -13.69
C ASN A 3 0.62 9.39 -12.31
N ILE A 4 0.67 8.39 -11.43
CA ILE A 4 1.56 8.43 -10.28
C ILE A 4 2.96 8.32 -10.88
N MET A 5 3.58 9.47 -11.17
CA MET A 5 5.02 9.53 -11.40
C MET A 5 5.69 9.13 -10.09
N HIS A 6 5.96 7.83 -9.92
CA HIS A 6 6.94 7.39 -8.94
C HIS A 6 8.28 8.00 -9.34
N ILE A 7 8.82 8.87 -8.50
CA ILE A 7 10.16 9.41 -8.74
C ILE A 7 11.17 8.29 -8.52
N LYS A 8 11.94 8.01 -9.57
CA LYS A 8 13.06 7.08 -9.54
C LYS A 8 14.16 7.63 -8.63
N SER A 9 14.29 7.07 -7.42
CA SER A 9 15.50 7.29 -6.62
C SER A 9 16.66 6.60 -7.32
N ARG A 10 17.78 7.30 -7.56
CA ARG A 10 18.94 6.73 -8.24
C ARG A 10 20.07 6.53 -7.25
N THR A 11 20.63 5.32 -7.23
CA THR A 11 21.86 5.08 -6.46
C THR A 11 23.06 5.59 -7.25
N LEU A 12 23.84 6.49 -6.68
CA LEU A 12 25.02 7.06 -7.33
C LEU A 12 26.29 6.27 -7.03
N ALA A 13 26.42 5.70 -5.83
CA ALA A 13 27.60 4.95 -5.42
C ALA A 13 27.31 3.98 -4.26
N TYR A 14 28.06 2.87 -4.23
CA TYR A 14 27.98 1.79 -3.23
C TYR A 14 29.27 1.60 -2.40
N ASP A 15 30.34 2.34 -2.74
CA ASP A 15 31.61 2.27 -2.02
C ASP A 15 32.12 3.66 -1.62
N ASN A 16 32.87 3.68 -0.54
CA ASN A 16 33.32 4.93 0.09
C ASN A 16 34.20 5.77 -0.83
N ILE A 17 34.98 5.16 -1.72
CA ILE A 17 35.91 5.90 -2.58
C ILE A 17 35.10 6.73 -3.57
N LYS A 18 34.12 6.09 -4.22
CA LYS A 18 33.22 6.74 -5.16
C LYS A 18 32.35 7.81 -4.49
N ILE A 19 31.79 7.51 -3.32
CA ILE A 19 31.01 8.48 -2.54
C ILE A 19 31.87 9.71 -2.23
N LEU A 20 33.07 9.52 -1.69
CA LEU A 20 33.97 10.62 -1.35
C LEU A 20 34.37 11.43 -2.59
N SER A 21 34.61 10.79 -3.73
CA SER A 21 34.93 11.46 -4.98
C SER A 21 33.78 12.37 -5.46
N ILE A 22 32.54 11.87 -5.46
CA ILE A 22 31.36 12.68 -5.79
C ILE A 22 31.22 13.87 -4.83
N LEU A 23 31.30 13.62 -3.51
CA LEU A 23 31.18 14.69 -2.52
C LEU A 23 32.31 15.73 -2.64
N ASN A 24 33.54 15.30 -2.91
CA ASN A 24 34.68 16.20 -3.14
C ASN A 24 34.48 17.06 -4.39
N ASN A 25 33.86 16.53 -5.46
CA ASN A 25 33.54 17.31 -6.65
C ASN A 25 32.48 18.36 -6.34
N ILE A 26 31.45 18.03 -5.54
CA ILE A 26 30.47 19.01 -5.06
C ILE A 26 31.17 20.13 -4.27
N VAL A 27 32.07 19.79 -3.34
CA VAL A 27 32.83 20.81 -2.57
C VAL A 27 33.72 21.69 -3.47
N LYS A 28 34.33 21.13 -4.51
CA LYS A 28 35.07 21.94 -5.50
C LYS A 28 34.13 22.91 -6.23
N ASP A 29 32.93 22.46 -6.57
CA ASP A 29 31.91 23.28 -7.23
C ASP A 29 31.36 24.39 -6.32
N GLU A 30 31.36 24.19 -5.00
CA GLU A 30 31.10 25.20 -3.98
C GLU A 30 32.19 26.30 -3.91
N GLY A 31 33.25 26.21 -4.73
CA GLY A 31 34.37 27.14 -4.78
C GLY A 31 35.45 26.76 -3.78
N ASN A 32 36.68 26.53 -4.29
CA ASN A 32 37.90 26.03 -3.63
C ASN A 32 38.46 26.86 -2.45
N GLN A 33 37.60 27.34 -1.56
CA GLN A 33 38.02 27.85 -0.28
C GLN A 33 37.35 27.01 0.80
N LEU A 34 38.18 26.32 1.58
CA LEU A 34 37.94 26.03 3.00
C LEU A 34 37.82 27.35 3.79
N VAL A 35 37.09 28.34 3.27
CA VAL A 35 36.49 29.39 4.08
C VAL A 35 35.31 28.70 4.72
N GLU A 36 35.26 28.77 6.05
CA GLU A 36 34.27 28.09 6.87
C GLU A 36 32.89 28.17 6.20
N PRO A 37 32.17 27.05 6.05
CA PRO A 37 30.78 27.12 5.63
C PRO A 37 30.06 28.15 6.52
N ASP A 38 29.13 28.94 5.98
CA ASP A 38 28.30 29.84 6.80
C ASP A 38 27.60 29.05 7.94
N PHE A 39 27.50 27.73 7.79
CA PHE A 39 27.23 26.75 8.83
C PHE A 39 28.51 26.25 9.55
N SER A 40 29.20 27.12 10.29
CA SER A 40 30.33 26.73 11.13
C SER A 40 29.82 25.89 12.32
N GLY A 41 29.78 24.56 12.14
CA GLY A 41 29.16 23.71 13.15
C GLY A 41 29.35 22.21 12.96
N TYR A 42 28.76 21.48 13.90
CA TYR A 42 28.65 20.03 13.85
C TYR A 42 27.41 19.59 13.06
N PRO A 43 27.37 18.35 12.53
CA PRO A 43 26.14 17.75 12.00
C PRO A 43 24.99 17.86 13.00
N VAL A 44 23.77 18.02 12.50
CA VAL A 44 22.56 18.10 13.33
C VAL A 44 21.94 16.71 13.45
N LEU A 45 21.89 16.17 14.66
CA LEU A 45 21.18 14.95 15.00
C LEU A 45 19.67 15.24 15.09
N ILE A 46 18.90 14.46 14.34
CA ILE A 46 17.43 14.53 14.28
C ILE A 46 16.79 13.16 14.57
N GLY A 47 15.45 13.13 14.57
CA GLY A 47 14.68 11.91 14.73
C GLY A 47 14.64 11.38 16.17
N SER A 48 14.36 10.08 16.31
CA SER A 48 14.10 9.46 17.62
C SER A 48 15.26 9.52 18.60
N ARG A 49 16.52 9.49 18.11
CA ARG A 49 17.71 9.64 18.97
C ARG A 49 17.83 11.06 19.54
N ALA A 50 17.55 12.08 18.74
CA ALA A 50 17.50 13.47 19.21
C ALA A 50 16.36 13.65 20.22
N ALA A 51 15.18 13.08 19.95
CA ALA A 51 14.05 13.12 20.88
C ALA A 51 14.39 12.44 22.23
N LYS A 52 15.05 11.28 22.20
CA LYS A 52 15.52 10.56 23.40
C LYS A 52 16.51 11.37 24.24
N TRP A 53 17.35 12.20 23.62
CA TRP A 53 18.26 13.08 24.33
C TRP A 53 17.52 14.13 25.17
N HIS A 54 16.48 14.74 24.60
CA HIS A 54 15.62 15.69 25.32
C HIS A 54 14.69 14.99 26.33
N VAL A 55 14.31 13.76 26.04
CA VAL A 55 13.24 13.03 26.73
C VAL A 55 13.73 11.62 27.08
N PRO A 56 14.27 11.40 28.28
CA PRO A 56 14.81 10.08 28.66
C PRO A 56 13.78 8.94 28.62
N SER A 57 12.49 9.25 28.80
CA SER A 57 11.37 8.29 28.69
C SER A 57 10.95 7.98 27.25
N PHE A 58 11.52 8.66 26.24
CA PHE A 58 11.26 8.35 24.84
C PHE A 58 11.68 6.91 24.55
N ARG A 59 11.01 6.23 23.62
CA ARG A 59 11.37 4.85 23.25
C ARG A 59 12.81 4.76 22.72
N GLU A 60 13.40 3.57 22.80
CA GLU A 60 14.75 3.35 22.28
C GLU A 60 14.81 3.57 20.74
N PRO A 61 15.80 4.33 20.26
CA PRO A 61 15.97 4.60 18.84
C PRO A 61 16.67 3.45 18.13
N ASN A 62 16.19 3.11 16.92
CA ASN A 62 16.73 2.01 16.12
C ASN A 62 17.73 2.47 15.04
N ASN A 63 17.84 3.78 14.82
CA ASN A 63 18.70 4.38 13.81
C ASN A 63 19.16 5.78 14.23
N TRP A 64 20.20 6.27 13.55
CA TRP A 64 20.63 7.67 13.65
C TRP A 64 20.25 8.42 12.38
N ASN A 65 19.72 9.62 12.54
CA ASN A 65 19.33 10.46 11.41
C ASN A 65 20.04 11.80 11.59
N PHE A 66 20.76 12.23 10.56
CA PHE A 66 21.56 13.44 10.59
C PHE A 66 21.20 14.34 9.42
N ILE A 67 21.39 15.64 9.64
CA ILE A 67 21.48 16.63 8.58
C ILE A 67 22.88 17.23 8.66
N ALA A 68 23.57 17.23 7.53
CA ALA A 68 24.95 17.69 7.47
C ALA A 68 25.22 18.40 6.14
N THR A 69 26.20 19.30 6.16
CA THR A 69 26.77 19.82 4.92
C THR A 69 27.56 18.74 4.18
N VAL A 70 27.84 18.97 2.91
CA VAL A 70 28.67 18.06 2.10
C VAL A 70 30.05 17.90 2.74
N SER A 71 30.70 18.99 3.17
CA SER A 71 32.00 18.96 3.83
C SER A 71 31.97 18.22 5.18
N GLN A 72 30.92 18.43 5.99
CA GLN A 72 30.73 17.70 7.24
C GLN A 72 30.59 16.18 6.97
N SER A 73 29.82 15.81 5.94
CA SER A 73 29.62 14.42 5.55
C SER A 73 30.92 13.73 5.14
N ILE A 74 31.80 14.43 4.41
CA ILE A 74 33.15 13.92 4.06
C ILE A 74 33.97 13.64 5.32
N LEU A 75 34.00 14.59 6.27
CA LEU A 75 34.72 14.40 7.54
C LEU A 75 34.19 13.21 8.32
N LEU A 76 32.86 13.02 8.35
CA LEU A 76 32.22 11.88 9.01
C LEU A 76 32.61 10.54 8.39
N ILE A 77 32.53 10.44 7.06
CA ILE A 77 32.90 9.23 6.31
C ILE A 77 34.37 8.86 6.57
N ASN A 78 35.26 9.86 6.56
CA ASN A 78 36.69 9.64 6.78
C ASN A 78 37.03 9.20 8.22
N LYS A 79 36.26 9.63 9.24
CA LYS A 79 36.61 9.42 10.64
C LYS A 79 36.25 8.04 11.19
N PHE A 80 35.10 7.47 10.80
CA PHE A 80 34.56 6.30 11.54
C PHE A 80 33.76 5.27 10.73
N MET A 81 33.58 5.43 9.43
CA MET A 81 32.73 4.49 8.70
C MET A 81 33.53 3.26 8.27
N ASN A 82 33.11 2.09 8.77
CA ASN A 82 33.58 0.81 8.27
C ASN A 82 33.44 0.83 6.73
N LYS A 83 34.50 0.53 5.98
CA LYS A 83 34.60 0.81 4.53
C LYS A 83 33.65 0.00 3.64
N LYS A 84 32.67 -0.68 4.24
CA LYS A 84 31.74 -1.60 3.60
C LYS A 84 30.32 -1.17 4.01
N ASN A 85 29.43 -1.07 3.02
CA ASN A 85 27.99 -0.80 3.18
C ASN A 85 27.58 0.69 3.35
N LEU A 86 28.22 1.60 2.62
CA LEU A 86 27.66 2.96 2.42
C LEU A 86 26.98 3.04 1.06
N LYS A 87 25.87 3.78 0.99
CA LYS A 87 25.12 4.02 -0.24
C LYS A 87 24.82 5.51 -0.35
N LEU A 88 25.17 6.13 -1.48
CA LEU A 88 24.76 7.50 -1.81
C LEU A 88 23.59 7.44 -2.79
N ILE A 89 22.45 8.00 -2.37
CA ILE A 89 21.21 7.98 -3.13
C ILE A 89 20.81 9.40 -3.49
N TYR A 90 20.42 9.60 -4.73
CA TYR A 90 19.84 10.83 -5.25
C TYR A 90 18.33 10.67 -5.42
N TYR A 91 17.60 11.64 -4.89
CA TYR A 91 16.16 11.79 -5.07
C TYR A 91 15.92 13.07 -5.86
N SER A 92 15.34 12.96 -7.06
CA SER A 92 14.99 14.12 -7.87
C SER A 92 14.13 15.08 -7.06
N ASP A 93 14.44 16.38 -7.15
CA ASP A 93 13.69 17.46 -6.49
C ASP A 93 13.71 17.46 -4.95
N VAL A 94 14.46 16.53 -4.34
CA VAL A 94 14.60 16.41 -2.87
C VAL A 94 16.04 16.52 -2.41
N GLY A 95 16.97 15.82 -3.08
CA GLY A 95 18.40 15.95 -2.84
C GLY A 95 19.14 14.63 -2.63
N LEU A 96 20.28 14.71 -1.95
CA LEU A 96 21.17 13.57 -1.70
C LEU A 96 21.03 13.04 -0.28
N LYS A 97 21.13 11.72 -0.15
CA LYS A 97 21.17 11.02 1.14
C LYS A 97 22.27 9.96 1.16
N ILE A 98 23.02 9.90 2.25
CA ILE A 98 23.94 8.81 2.54
C ILE A 98 23.27 7.87 3.54
N ILE A 99 23.19 6.60 3.21
CA ILE A 99 22.69 5.54 4.10
C ILE A 99 23.84 4.59 4.40
N GLY A 100 23.96 4.17 5.66
CA GLY A 100 24.97 3.21 6.05
C GLY A 100 24.71 2.55 7.39
N ARG A 101 25.68 1.76 7.84
CA ARG A 101 25.70 1.15 9.17
C ARG A 101 27.03 1.40 9.86
N CYS A 102 27.00 1.58 11.17
CA CYS A 102 28.17 1.70 12.01
C CYS A 102 28.02 0.90 13.29
N VAL A 103 29.13 0.63 13.97
CA VAL A 103 29.15 -0.06 15.27
C VAL A 103 28.81 0.95 16.37
N GLU A 104 27.75 0.69 17.14
CA GLU A 104 27.29 1.54 18.25
C GLU A 104 28.19 1.40 19.49
N SER A 105 28.64 0.17 19.80
CA SER A 105 29.64 -0.10 20.83
C SER A 105 30.51 -1.29 20.45
N TYR A 106 31.83 -1.16 20.63
CA TYR A 106 32.80 -2.23 20.36
C TYR A 106 32.64 -3.43 21.30
N GLU A 107 32.06 -3.22 22.49
CA GLU A 107 31.89 -4.26 23.50
C GLU A 107 30.80 -5.29 23.16
N ASN A 108 29.81 -4.93 22.34
CA ASN A 108 28.65 -5.79 22.03
C ASN A 108 28.45 -6.07 20.53
N GLU A 109 29.36 -5.63 19.65
CA GLU A 109 29.24 -5.72 18.18
C GLU A 109 27.88 -5.26 17.62
N LYS A 110 27.18 -4.37 18.32
CA LYS A 110 25.85 -3.94 17.95
C LYS A 110 25.94 -2.93 16.80
N TYR A 111 25.39 -3.29 15.63
CA TYR A 111 25.31 -2.41 14.47
C TYR A 111 24.07 -1.52 14.56
N ILE A 112 24.23 -0.24 14.20
CA ILE A 112 23.15 0.72 14.07
C ILE A 112 23.16 1.32 12.66
N GLY A 113 21.98 1.39 12.05
CA GLY A 113 21.79 2.07 10.78
C GLY A 113 21.83 3.58 10.97
N PHE A 114 22.38 4.30 10.01
CA PHE A 114 22.33 5.76 9.99
C PHE A 114 21.96 6.30 8.62
N GLU A 115 21.35 7.47 8.62
CA GLU A 115 21.00 8.27 7.44
C GLU A 115 21.56 9.68 7.61
N ILE A 116 22.20 10.22 6.58
CA ILE A 116 22.67 11.60 6.51
C ILE A 116 21.99 12.25 5.31
N GLU A 117 21.15 13.23 5.57
CA GLU A 117 20.59 14.09 4.54
C GLU A 117 21.53 15.27 4.29
N LEU A 118 21.93 15.45 3.03
CA LEU A 118 22.93 16.45 2.66
C LEU A 118 22.28 17.79 2.34
N ALA A 119 22.89 18.85 2.85
CA ALA A 119 22.56 20.22 2.52
C ALA A 119 23.77 20.95 1.91
N SER A 120 23.51 21.86 0.98
CA SER A 120 24.50 22.79 0.43
C SER A 120 23.83 24.13 0.21
N ASP A 121 24.43 25.22 0.69
CA ASP A 121 24.02 26.61 0.46
C ASP A 121 24.45 27.16 -0.90
N LYS A 122 25.38 26.49 -1.58
CA LYS A 122 25.99 26.98 -2.82
C LYS A 122 25.60 26.18 -4.06
N VAL A 123 25.26 24.90 -3.87
CA VAL A 123 24.91 23.97 -4.95
C VAL A 123 23.51 23.42 -4.71
N ASN A 124 22.68 23.41 -5.75
CA ASN A 124 21.34 22.85 -5.70
C ASN A 124 21.39 21.32 -5.85
N LEU A 125 21.52 20.63 -4.71
CA LEU A 125 21.60 19.16 -4.67
C LEU A 125 20.34 18.44 -5.19
N ARG A 126 19.26 19.17 -5.47
CA ARG A 126 17.98 18.64 -5.99
C ARG A 126 17.92 18.60 -7.51
N LYS A 127 18.89 19.24 -8.18
CA LYS A 127 18.96 19.34 -9.64
C LYS A 127 20.31 18.82 -10.13
N MET A 128 20.34 17.54 -10.47
CA MET A 128 21.49 16.85 -11.04
C MET A 128 21.41 16.81 -12.58
N LYS A 129 22.52 17.08 -13.26
CA LYS A 129 22.72 16.88 -14.70
C LYS A 129 23.78 15.80 -14.94
N LEU A 130 23.52 14.91 -15.89
CA LEU A 130 24.52 13.98 -16.41
C LEU A 130 25.10 14.57 -17.69
N MET A 131 26.42 14.76 -17.78
CA MET A 131 27.02 15.21 -19.04
C MET A 131 27.04 14.04 -20.03
N GLU A 132 26.24 14.14 -21.09
CA GLU A 132 26.36 13.26 -22.26
C GLU A 132 27.64 13.60 -23.02
N VAL A 133 28.39 12.56 -23.42
CA VAL A 133 29.48 12.71 -24.39
C VAL A 133 28.82 13.06 -25.71
N THR A 134 29.15 14.22 -26.26
CA THR A 134 28.75 14.62 -27.62
C THR A 134 29.10 13.53 -28.62
N ASN A 135 28.09 12.77 -29.03
CA ASN A 135 27.96 12.23 -30.36
C ASN A 135 26.46 12.30 -30.68
N ASP A 136 26.14 13.11 -31.69
CA ASP A 136 24.81 13.46 -32.15
C ASP A 136 23.80 12.30 -32.07
N MET A 137 22.86 12.40 -31.13
CA MET A 137 21.48 11.94 -31.27
C MET A 137 20.65 12.56 -30.15
N GLU A 138 19.72 13.44 -30.52
CA GLU A 138 18.68 13.96 -29.62
C GLU A 138 17.93 12.79 -28.98
N ILE A 139 18.17 12.53 -27.69
CA ILE A 139 17.33 11.62 -26.91
C ILE A 139 16.20 12.46 -26.32
N ASN A 140 15.00 12.28 -26.87
CA ASN A 140 13.77 12.77 -26.28
C ASN A 140 13.61 12.20 -24.86
N ASP A 141 13.17 13.04 -23.92
CA ASP A 141 12.90 12.81 -22.49
C ASP A 141 11.87 11.70 -22.16
N LYS A 142 11.83 10.57 -22.87
CA LYS A 142 10.77 9.56 -22.70
C LYS A 142 11.16 8.09 -22.71
N ASP A 143 12.42 7.72 -22.86
CA ASP A 143 12.76 6.30 -22.94
C ASP A 143 13.43 5.75 -21.68
N ASN A 144 12.86 4.64 -21.22
CA ASN A 144 13.24 3.84 -20.06
C ASN A 144 14.74 3.48 -20.10
N ILE A 145 15.52 4.09 -19.22
CA ILE A 145 16.88 3.63 -18.92
C ILE A 145 16.78 2.71 -17.69
N ASP A 146 17.28 1.49 -17.86
CA ASP A 146 17.39 0.43 -16.84
C ASP A 146 18.05 0.95 -15.55
N ASP A 147 17.46 0.58 -14.41
CA ASP A 147 17.81 1.07 -13.06
C ASP A 147 19.07 0.42 -12.44
N ASP A 148 19.80 -0.43 -13.17
CA ASP A 148 20.93 -1.21 -12.64
C ASP A 148 22.33 -0.76 -13.12
N CYS A 149 22.42 0.34 -13.87
CA CYS A 149 23.72 0.89 -14.29
C CYS A 149 24.30 1.81 -13.21
N SER A 150 25.22 1.27 -12.39
CA SER A 150 26.15 2.11 -11.61
C SER A 150 26.86 3.07 -12.57
N ILE A 151 26.84 4.38 -12.28
CA ILE A 151 27.54 5.36 -13.12
C ILE A 151 29.04 4.99 -13.10
N GLU A 152 29.57 4.56 -14.25
CA GLU A 152 30.97 4.14 -14.37
C GLU A 152 31.96 5.32 -14.23
N ASP A 153 31.49 6.55 -14.47
CA ASP A 153 32.32 7.75 -14.48
C ASP A 153 31.69 8.91 -13.68
N GLU A 154 32.18 9.09 -12.45
CA GLU A 154 31.74 10.10 -11.49
C GLU A 154 31.98 11.54 -11.95
N SER A 155 32.89 11.75 -12.92
CA SER A 155 33.18 13.07 -13.47
C SER A 155 32.01 13.65 -14.28
N LYS A 156 31.03 12.80 -14.62
CA LYS A 156 29.83 13.15 -15.39
C LYS A 156 28.68 13.68 -14.52
N ILE A 157 28.77 13.57 -13.20
CA ILE A 157 27.74 14.04 -12.27
C ILE A 157 28.01 15.51 -11.95
N LYS A 158 27.10 16.39 -12.36
CA LYS A 158 27.14 17.82 -11.99
C LYS A 158 25.82 18.26 -11.40
N PHE A 159 25.88 19.18 -10.45
CA PHE A 159 24.71 19.80 -9.86
C PHE A 159 24.61 21.26 -10.30
N GLU A 160 23.39 21.77 -10.44
CA GLU A 160 23.18 23.18 -10.77
C GLU A 160 23.68 24.08 -9.63
N LYS A 161 24.40 25.15 -9.97
CA LYS A 161 24.77 26.21 -9.03
C LYS A 161 23.61 27.19 -8.91
N PHE A 162 23.50 27.87 -7.77
CA PHE A 162 22.58 28.99 -7.66
C PHE A 162 23.15 30.20 -8.41
N ASP A 163 22.39 30.73 -9.37
CA ASP A 163 22.84 31.86 -10.20
C ASP A 163 22.71 33.20 -9.46
N TYR A 164 21.75 33.33 -8.52
CA TYR A 164 21.48 34.56 -7.77
C TYR A 164 21.06 34.31 -6.31
N ASP A 165 21.36 35.24 -5.40
CA ASP A 165 21.02 35.15 -3.96
C ASP A 165 19.51 35.09 -3.69
N GLN A 166 18.69 35.75 -4.51
CA GLN A 166 17.22 35.69 -4.41
C GLN A 166 16.67 34.29 -4.74
N GLU A 167 17.25 33.60 -5.73
CA GLU A 167 16.91 32.22 -6.03
C GLU A 167 17.36 31.29 -4.89
N ARG A 168 18.53 31.56 -4.30
CA ARG A 168 19.05 30.81 -3.16
C ARG A 168 18.11 30.88 -1.96
N GLU A 169 17.54 32.04 -1.64
CA GLU A 169 16.58 32.18 -0.53
C GLU A 169 15.22 31.53 -0.81
N GLN A 170 14.71 31.66 -2.04
CA GLN A 170 13.39 31.10 -2.40
C GLN A 170 13.42 29.58 -2.62
N SER A 171 14.59 29.02 -2.87
CA SER A 171 14.77 27.60 -3.19
C SER A 171 15.44 26.79 -2.08
N LYS A 172 15.51 27.27 -0.83
CA LYS A 172 16.10 26.47 0.25
C LYS A 172 15.37 25.14 0.44
N SER A 173 16.13 24.05 0.53
CA SER A 173 15.62 22.74 0.96
C SER A 173 15.30 22.76 2.45
N SER A 174 14.45 21.84 2.89
CA SER A 174 14.17 21.71 4.32
C SER A 174 15.43 21.38 5.13
N ALA A 175 16.37 20.61 4.55
CA ALA A 175 17.65 20.30 5.17
C ALA A 175 18.49 21.56 5.47
N GLN A 176 18.58 22.49 4.51
CA GLN A 176 19.24 23.78 4.73
C GLN A 176 18.54 24.60 5.82
N MET A 177 17.20 24.66 5.77
CA MET A 177 16.41 25.38 6.79
C MET A 177 16.60 24.79 8.19
N ILE A 178 16.76 23.47 8.32
CA ILE A 178 17.01 22.82 9.62
C ILE A 178 18.41 23.15 10.15
N LEU A 179 19.43 23.20 9.28
CA LEU A 179 20.76 23.66 9.69
C LEU A 179 20.71 25.10 10.21
N GLU A 180 19.99 26.01 9.53
CA GLU A 180 19.79 27.39 9.96
C GLU A 180 19.08 27.49 11.32
N LEU A 181 18.01 26.72 11.51
CA LEU A 181 17.26 26.66 12.78
C LEU A 181 18.12 26.11 13.93
N CYS A 182 19.12 25.29 13.64
CA CYS A 182 19.97 24.64 14.65
C CYS A 182 21.32 25.35 14.85
N HIS A 183 21.67 26.38 14.07
CA HIS A 183 22.98 27.04 14.08
C HIS A 183 23.40 27.53 15.48
N ASN A 184 22.49 28.18 16.20
CA ASN A 184 22.77 28.77 17.52
C ASN A 184 22.44 27.84 18.71
N VAL A 185 22.06 26.60 18.44
CA VAL A 185 21.74 25.63 19.49
C VAL A 185 23.03 25.23 20.20
N LYS A 186 23.00 25.16 21.53
CA LYS A 186 24.17 24.77 22.36
C LYS A 186 24.17 23.30 22.75
N ASP A 187 23.04 22.62 22.59
CA ASP A 187 22.91 21.20 22.91
C ASP A 187 23.82 20.38 22.00
N ARG A 188 24.72 19.62 22.62
CA ARG A 188 25.71 18.79 21.94
C ARG A 188 25.63 17.38 22.49
N MET A 189 25.76 16.42 21.59
CA MET A 189 25.86 15.02 21.93
C MET A 189 27.06 14.39 21.22
N MET A 190 27.73 13.45 21.91
CA MET A 190 28.81 12.67 21.33
C MET A 190 28.25 11.29 20.97
N ILE A 191 28.05 11.04 19.67
CA ILE A 191 27.70 9.71 19.17
C ILE A 191 28.29 9.51 17.77
N PRO A 192 29.16 8.52 17.55
CA PRO A 192 30.61 8.55 17.82
C PRO A 192 31.36 9.84 17.40
N PHE A 193 30.67 10.86 16.90
CA PHE A 193 31.18 12.19 16.62
C PHE A 193 30.35 13.27 17.33
N PRO A 194 30.93 14.46 17.54
CA PRO A 194 30.17 15.59 18.08
C PRO A 194 29.08 16.01 17.08
N CYS A 195 27.85 16.12 17.57
CA CYS A 195 26.69 16.58 16.82
C CYS A 195 25.87 17.59 17.63
N ILE A 196 25.15 18.47 16.95
CA ILE A 196 24.14 19.36 17.52
C ILE A 196 22.86 18.56 17.68
N VAL A 197 22.20 18.62 18.84
CA VAL A 197 20.88 17.99 18.99
C VAL A 197 19.79 18.97 18.55
N ALA A 198 18.97 18.60 17.57
CA ALA A 198 17.89 19.47 17.11
C ALA A 198 16.90 19.80 18.24
N PRO A 199 16.43 21.05 18.39
CA PRO A 199 15.46 21.42 19.41
C PRO A 199 14.12 20.70 19.26
N LEU A 200 13.40 20.51 20.39
CA LEU A 200 12.08 19.85 20.40
C LEU A 200 11.08 20.43 19.37
N LYS A 201 11.06 21.76 19.16
CA LYS A 201 10.18 22.40 18.17
C LYS A 201 10.47 21.96 16.74
N VAL A 202 11.75 21.77 16.40
CA VAL A 202 12.18 21.28 15.09
C VAL A 202 11.83 19.79 14.94
N LEU A 203 12.04 19.00 15.99
CA LEU A 203 11.70 17.57 16.01
C LEU A 203 10.19 17.33 15.87
N GLU A 204 9.35 18.12 16.53
CA GLU A 204 7.89 18.05 16.39
C GLU A 204 7.45 18.41 14.97
N ALA A 205 8.00 19.48 14.39
CA ALA A 205 7.71 19.87 13.00
C ALA A 205 8.13 18.78 12.01
N LEU A 206 9.33 18.20 12.17
CA LEU A 206 9.81 17.07 11.36
C LEU A 206 8.89 15.85 11.47
N LYS A 207 8.36 15.58 12.66
CA LYS A 207 7.42 14.47 12.87
C LYS A 207 6.05 14.76 12.26
N ALA A 208 5.57 15.99 12.37
CA ALA A 208 4.33 16.43 11.75
C ALA A 208 4.37 16.39 10.22
N SER A 209 5.54 16.57 9.59
CA SER A 209 5.65 16.63 8.12
C SER A 209 5.31 15.33 7.40
N HIS A 210 5.34 14.19 8.08
CA HIS A 210 5.08 12.87 7.50
C HIS A 210 3.95 12.09 8.20
N ILE A 211 3.15 12.76 9.02
CA ILE A 211 2.10 12.09 9.82
C ILE A 211 0.92 11.57 8.97
N TYR A 212 0.77 12.09 7.75
CA TYR A 212 -0.34 11.72 6.85
C TYR A 212 -0.12 10.43 6.05
N TRP A 213 1.03 9.77 6.20
CA TRP A 213 1.32 8.49 5.55
C TRP A 213 1.14 7.34 6.54
N SER A 214 0.63 6.20 6.07
CA SER A 214 0.30 5.04 6.90
C SER A 214 1.52 4.26 7.40
N ASP A 215 2.69 4.43 6.77
CA ASP A 215 3.91 3.71 7.14
C ASP A 215 4.31 4.05 8.58
N ASP A 216 4.50 3.02 9.42
CA ASP A 216 4.83 3.18 10.84
C ASP A 216 3.86 4.14 11.58
N PHE A 217 2.60 4.25 11.15
CA PHE A 217 1.68 5.28 11.66
C PHE A 217 1.57 5.29 13.19
N TYR A 218 1.39 4.12 13.83
CA TYR A 218 1.34 4.01 15.29
C TYR A 218 2.58 4.58 15.99
N LYS A 219 3.76 4.33 15.42
CA LYS A 219 5.03 4.88 15.91
C LYS A 219 5.06 6.40 15.73
N ASN A 220 4.66 6.88 14.56
CA ASN A 220 4.72 8.29 14.21
C ASN A 220 3.72 9.13 15.03
N ILE A 221 2.50 8.65 15.21
CA ILE A 221 1.46 9.33 15.99
C ILE A 221 1.80 9.35 17.48
N ALA A 222 2.38 8.26 18.02
CA ALA A 222 2.85 8.22 19.40
C ALA A 222 4.04 9.16 19.63
N ASP A 223 5.03 9.15 18.74
CA ASP A 223 6.18 10.06 18.79
C ASP A 223 5.73 11.53 18.72
N LEU A 224 4.79 11.86 17.82
CA LEU A 224 4.25 13.22 17.65
C LEU A 224 3.58 13.73 18.93
N HIS A 225 2.65 12.94 19.49
CA HIS A 225 1.95 13.33 20.71
C HIS A 225 2.89 13.44 21.90
N SER A 226 3.86 12.54 22.02
CA SER A 226 4.88 12.61 23.07
C SER A 226 5.66 13.93 23.00
N LEU A 227 6.05 14.37 21.80
CA LEU A 227 6.74 15.65 21.60
C LEU A 227 5.85 16.85 21.95
N ARG A 228 4.57 16.81 21.56
CA ARG A 228 3.61 17.90 21.86
C ARG A 228 3.33 18.05 23.34
N ILE A 229 3.08 16.94 24.05
CA ILE A 229 2.86 16.92 25.50
C ILE A 229 4.01 17.63 26.24
N ILE A 230 5.25 17.38 25.80
CA ILE A 230 6.45 17.93 26.44
C ILE A 230 6.63 19.40 26.12
N LEU A 231 6.37 19.80 24.86
CA LEU A 231 6.38 21.22 24.46
C LEU A 231 5.32 22.04 25.22
N GLU A 232 4.23 21.42 25.66
CA GLU A 232 3.19 22.01 26.50
C GLU A 232 3.45 21.87 28.01
N ASN A 233 4.69 21.55 28.42
CA ASN A 233 5.09 21.35 29.82
C ASN A 233 4.23 20.30 30.56
N ASN A 234 3.85 19.21 29.88
CA ASN A 234 3.00 18.13 30.39
C ASN A 234 1.60 18.56 30.84
N GLN A 235 1.09 19.71 30.38
CA GLN A 235 -0.27 20.13 30.68
C GLN A 235 -1.29 19.41 29.78
N ILE A 236 -1.51 18.12 30.04
CA ILE A 236 -2.53 17.34 29.34
C ILE A 236 -3.90 17.68 29.92
N SER A 237 -4.64 18.55 29.24
CA SER A 237 -6.04 18.80 29.59
C SER A 237 -6.94 17.74 28.93
N PRO A 238 -7.77 17.00 29.68
CA PRO A 238 -8.71 16.03 29.09
C PRO A 238 -9.75 16.73 28.20
N THR A 239 -9.98 18.04 28.42
CA THR A 239 -10.98 18.86 27.74
C THR A 239 -10.43 19.68 26.57
N LYS A 240 -9.18 19.44 26.12
CA LYS A 240 -8.59 20.14 24.98
C LYS A 240 -7.81 19.20 24.06
N PRO A 241 -7.81 19.45 22.74
CA PRO A 241 -6.99 18.71 21.79
C PRO A 241 -5.49 18.95 22.03
N LEU A 242 -4.65 17.97 21.67
CA LEU A 242 -3.18 18.13 21.65
C LEU A 242 -2.78 18.76 20.31
N CYS A 243 -3.09 20.05 20.18
CA CYS A 243 -2.89 20.81 18.95
C CYS A 243 -1.40 20.96 18.60
N CYS A 244 -1.16 21.42 17.37
CA CYS A 244 0.18 21.84 16.98
C CYS A 244 0.69 22.96 17.92
N PRO A 245 1.96 22.88 18.35
CA PRO A 245 2.55 23.92 19.18
C PRO A 245 2.64 25.23 18.40
N MET A 246 2.72 26.36 19.10
CA MET A 246 2.98 27.64 18.45
C MET A 246 4.37 27.64 17.80
N ARG A 247 4.39 27.69 16.46
CA ARG A 247 5.60 27.69 15.64
C ARG A 247 5.88 29.11 15.13
N ASP A 248 7.15 29.51 15.15
CA ASP A 248 7.60 30.72 14.48
C ASP A 248 7.54 30.56 12.95
N GLU A 249 7.67 31.69 12.24
CA GLU A 249 7.57 31.75 10.78
C GLU A 249 8.59 30.84 10.08
N LYS A 250 9.84 30.80 10.58
CA LYS A 250 10.91 29.99 9.97
C LYS A 250 10.62 28.49 10.14
N THR A 251 10.19 28.07 11.33
CA THR A 251 9.80 26.67 11.58
C THR A 251 8.60 26.26 10.72
N ASN A 252 7.61 27.14 10.52
CA ASN A 252 6.47 26.87 9.65
C ASN A 252 6.85 26.78 8.18
N LEU A 253 7.76 27.64 7.72
CA LEU A 253 8.30 27.58 6.36
C LEU A 253 9.03 26.24 6.13
N MET A 254 9.91 25.86 7.06
CA MET A 254 10.60 24.56 7.03
C MET A 254 9.64 23.38 6.96
N LEU A 255 8.58 23.38 7.79
CA LEU A 255 7.55 22.33 7.77
C LEU A 255 6.86 22.24 6.40
N LYS A 256 6.43 23.37 5.84
CA LYS A 256 5.76 23.40 4.52
C LYS A 256 6.67 22.86 3.43
N THR A 257 7.94 23.25 3.44
CA THR A 257 8.95 22.73 2.50
C THR A 257 9.14 21.23 2.69
N ARG A 258 9.26 20.75 3.93
CA ARG A 258 9.43 19.33 4.25
C ARG A 258 8.22 18.48 3.83
N ILE A 259 7.00 18.98 3.98
CA ILE A 259 5.79 18.30 3.51
C ILE A 259 5.85 18.11 1.99
N LYS A 260 6.17 19.18 1.24
CA LYS A 260 6.30 19.09 -0.23
C LYS A 260 7.36 18.07 -0.64
N GLU A 261 8.54 18.09 -0.02
CA GLU A 261 9.58 17.09 -0.28
C GLU A 261 9.09 15.67 0.04
N THR A 262 8.34 15.49 1.12
CA THR A 262 7.76 14.18 1.48
C THR A 262 6.70 13.73 0.48
N GLU A 263 5.87 14.64 -0.02
CA GLU A 263 4.88 14.39 -1.09
C GLU A 263 5.55 14.02 -2.41
N ILE A 264 6.67 14.66 -2.74
CA ILE A 264 7.51 14.30 -3.90
C ILE A 264 8.02 12.85 -3.73
N LEU A 265 8.51 12.47 -2.56
CA LEU A 265 9.02 11.11 -2.30
C LEU A 265 7.95 10.03 -2.25
N ARG A 266 6.79 10.32 -1.63
CA ARG A 266 5.80 9.31 -1.23
C ARG A 266 4.45 9.44 -1.95
N GLY A 267 4.32 10.42 -2.83
CA GLY A 267 3.03 10.85 -3.37
C GLY A 267 2.26 11.73 -2.38
N THR A 268 1.40 12.60 -2.91
CA THR A 268 0.55 13.46 -2.10
C THR A 268 -0.60 12.64 -1.47
N PRO A 269 -0.76 12.69 -0.14
CA PRO A 269 -1.77 11.89 0.55
C PRO A 269 -3.17 12.38 0.20
N SER A 270 -4.07 11.44 -0.07
CA SER A 270 -5.47 11.69 -0.41
C SER A 270 -5.74 12.49 -1.69
N VAL A 271 -4.82 12.57 -2.66
CA VAL A 271 -5.07 13.28 -3.94
C VAL A 271 -6.41 12.89 -4.58
N HIS A 272 -6.82 11.63 -4.42
CA HIS A 272 -8.06 11.08 -4.96
C HIS A 272 -9.36 11.58 -4.31
N ILE A 273 -9.33 12.17 -3.11
CA ILE A 273 -10.55 12.63 -2.41
C ILE A 273 -11.05 13.95 -3.02
N ASN A 274 -12.31 13.97 -3.49
CA ASN A 274 -13.04 15.18 -3.87
C ASN A 274 -14.38 15.26 -3.11
N LEU A 275 -14.44 16.07 -2.05
CA LEU A 275 -15.61 16.18 -1.16
C LEU A 275 -16.84 16.85 -1.83
N ASN A 276 -16.70 17.39 -3.04
CA ASN A 276 -17.80 18.02 -3.79
C ASN A 276 -18.61 17.03 -4.64
N ASN A 277 -18.18 15.77 -4.73
CA ASN A 277 -18.92 14.73 -5.44
C ASN A 277 -20.20 14.34 -4.69
N SER A 278 -21.16 13.75 -5.41
CA SER A 278 -22.28 13.05 -4.77
C SER A 278 -21.75 11.91 -3.90
N ASP A 279 -22.50 11.48 -2.89
CA ASP A 279 -22.11 10.35 -2.03
C ASP A 279 -21.76 9.12 -2.89
N GLU A 280 -22.53 8.81 -3.92
CA GLU A 280 -22.28 7.70 -4.84
C GLU A 280 -20.96 7.85 -5.63
N GLU A 281 -20.66 9.03 -6.18
CA GLU A 281 -19.44 9.29 -6.96
C GLU A 281 -18.18 9.54 -6.10
N PHE A 282 -18.35 9.86 -4.81
CA PHE A 282 -17.23 9.96 -3.87
C PHE A 282 -16.63 8.57 -3.58
N LEU A 283 -17.43 7.51 -3.75
CA LEU A 283 -17.22 6.19 -3.17
C LEU A 283 -16.88 5.10 -4.21
N ASP A 284 -16.78 5.46 -5.50
CA ASP A 284 -16.62 4.55 -6.66
C ASP A 284 -15.21 4.62 -7.32
N ARG A 285 -14.15 4.99 -6.58
CA ARG A 285 -12.82 5.29 -7.17
C ARG A 285 -11.82 4.12 -7.09
N GLU A 286 -10.72 4.20 -7.84
CA GLU A 286 -9.75 3.12 -8.07
C GLU A 286 -9.01 2.57 -6.82
N ASP A 287 -9.07 3.27 -5.66
CA ASP A 287 -8.60 2.78 -4.35
C ASP A 287 -9.73 2.16 -3.48
N ASP A 288 -10.98 2.18 -3.98
CA ASP A 288 -12.22 1.76 -3.31
C ASP A 288 -12.81 0.45 -3.87
N PHE A 289 -12.04 -0.34 -4.62
CA PHE A 289 -12.49 -1.59 -5.26
C PHE A 289 -13.04 -2.70 -4.32
N PHE A 290 -13.21 -2.46 -3.01
CA PHE A 290 -13.69 -3.47 -2.04
C PHE A 290 -14.54 -2.89 -0.90
N VAL A 291 -15.49 -2.00 -1.20
CA VAL A 291 -16.56 -1.71 -0.23
C VAL A 291 -17.85 -2.37 -0.67
N ASP A 292 -18.02 -3.65 -0.32
CA ASP A 292 -19.31 -4.32 -0.43
C ASP A 292 -20.27 -3.70 0.58
N ARG A 293 -21.07 -2.74 0.10
CA ARG A 293 -22.06 -2.01 0.91
C ARG A 293 -23.29 -2.86 1.13
N VAL A 294 -23.15 -3.86 2.01
CA VAL A 294 -24.30 -4.60 2.55
C VAL A 294 -25.28 -3.65 3.25
N VAL A 295 -24.78 -2.53 3.80
CA VAL A 295 -25.58 -1.46 4.42
C VAL A 295 -25.09 -0.10 3.93
N PRO A 296 -25.99 0.81 3.48
CA PRO A 296 -25.62 2.18 3.13
C PRO A 296 -24.90 2.91 4.27
N HIS A 297 -23.80 3.60 3.95
CA HIS A 297 -22.95 4.30 4.91
C HIS A 297 -23.74 5.21 5.87
N ASP A 298 -24.61 6.07 5.34
CA ASP A 298 -25.44 6.98 6.16
C ASP A 298 -26.36 6.23 7.14
N LYS A 299 -26.84 5.02 6.79
CA LYS A 299 -27.68 4.23 7.70
C LYS A 299 -26.90 3.65 8.88
N LEU A 300 -25.59 3.46 8.73
CA LEU A 300 -24.76 2.93 9.81
C LEU A 300 -24.57 3.97 10.91
N HIS A 301 -24.61 5.27 10.59
CA HIS A 301 -24.56 6.36 11.57
C HIS A 301 -25.68 6.25 12.62
N GLU A 302 -26.89 5.83 12.22
CA GLU A 302 -28.01 5.58 13.14
C GLU A 302 -27.74 4.46 14.15
N LEU A 303 -26.88 3.50 13.82
CA LEU A 303 -26.53 2.37 14.68
C LEU A 303 -25.44 2.73 15.70
N VAL A 304 -24.61 3.73 15.38
CA VAL A 304 -23.44 4.11 16.18
C VAL A 304 -23.58 5.50 16.81
N LYS A 305 -24.74 6.15 16.71
CA LYS A 305 -25.01 7.49 17.24
C LYS A 305 -24.88 7.61 18.76
N TYR A 306 -24.39 8.75 19.26
CA TYR A 306 -24.27 9.00 20.72
C TYR A 306 -25.51 9.68 21.33
N GLY A 307 -26.41 10.23 20.52
CA GLY A 307 -27.67 10.85 20.97
C GLY A 307 -28.91 10.31 20.26
N ASP A 308 -29.99 11.08 20.28
CA ASP A 308 -31.25 10.71 19.62
C ASP A 308 -31.12 10.64 18.09
N HIS A 309 -30.22 11.45 17.53
CA HIS A 309 -29.89 11.51 16.10
C HIS A 309 -28.36 11.50 15.91
N PRO A 310 -27.86 11.00 14.76
CA PRO A 310 -26.43 11.05 14.45
C PRO A 310 -25.91 12.49 14.43
N ILE A 311 -24.76 12.72 15.05
CA ILE A 311 -24.15 14.05 15.10
C ILE A 311 -23.68 14.44 13.70
N TYR A 312 -23.13 13.48 12.96
CA TYR A 312 -22.66 13.65 11.58
C TYR A 312 -23.72 14.23 10.63
N GLU A 313 -24.98 13.78 10.71
CA GLU A 313 -26.08 14.30 9.87
C GLU A 313 -26.39 15.78 10.14
N GLY A 314 -26.28 16.21 11.40
CA GLY A 314 -26.53 17.60 11.79
C GLY A 314 -25.49 18.60 11.26
N LEU A 315 -24.40 18.10 10.66
CA LEU A 315 -23.30 18.91 10.13
C LEU A 315 -23.27 19.01 8.60
N LYS A 316 -24.20 18.33 7.90
CA LYS A 316 -24.38 18.41 6.45
C LYS A 316 -25.36 19.53 6.10
N ASN A 317 -24.96 20.46 5.23
CA ASN A 317 -25.89 21.44 4.64
C ASN A 317 -26.76 20.82 3.54
N ASP A 318 -26.17 19.91 2.77
CA ASP A 318 -26.84 19.11 1.74
C ASP A 318 -26.71 17.64 2.15
N LYS A 319 -27.84 17.00 2.43
CA LYS A 319 -27.88 15.60 2.90
C LYS A 319 -27.42 14.59 1.85
N SER A 320 -27.25 15.02 0.60
CA SER A 320 -26.81 14.18 -0.53
C SER A 320 -25.29 14.21 -0.80
N LYS A 321 -24.54 14.94 0.04
CA LYS A 321 -23.09 15.11 -0.05
C LYS A 321 -22.40 14.68 1.23
N ALA A 322 -21.21 14.12 1.09
CA ALA A 322 -20.34 13.72 2.20
C ALA A 322 -19.67 14.91 2.91
N MET A 323 -19.93 16.14 2.44
CA MET A 323 -19.26 17.34 2.93
C MET A 323 -19.85 17.84 4.26
N ILE A 324 -19.03 17.77 5.31
CA ILE A 324 -19.30 18.35 6.64
C ILE A 324 -18.91 19.83 6.65
N GLU A 325 -19.77 20.71 7.19
CA GLU A 325 -19.44 22.12 7.34
C GLU A 325 -18.57 22.38 8.58
N LYS A 326 -17.35 22.91 8.36
CA LYS A 326 -16.41 23.28 9.42
C LYS A 326 -17.03 24.22 10.46
N SER A 327 -17.83 25.20 10.04
CA SER A 327 -18.38 26.20 10.95
C SER A 327 -19.42 25.60 11.91
N LEU A 328 -20.19 24.61 11.45
CA LEU A 328 -21.14 23.87 12.29
C LEU A 328 -20.38 22.96 13.27
N PHE A 329 -19.36 22.25 12.79
CA PHE A 329 -18.52 21.40 13.63
C PHE A 329 -17.85 22.22 14.76
N GLN A 330 -17.35 23.42 14.45
CA GLN A 330 -16.71 24.30 15.42
C GLN A 330 -17.67 24.89 16.48
N LYS A 331 -18.99 24.90 16.22
CA LYS A 331 -20.00 25.32 17.20
C LYS A 331 -20.38 24.21 18.19
N LEU A 332 -20.07 22.95 17.86
CA LEU A 332 -20.28 21.83 18.77
C LEU A 332 -19.39 21.97 20.01
N ASP A 333 -19.87 21.45 21.14
CA ASP A 333 -19.01 21.24 22.29
C ASP A 333 -17.91 20.20 21.97
N TYR A 334 -16.80 20.26 22.70
CA TYR A 334 -15.62 19.44 22.39
C TYR A 334 -15.92 17.93 22.49
N GLN A 335 -16.82 17.51 23.38
CA GLN A 335 -17.19 16.10 23.50
C GLN A 335 -17.95 15.63 22.26
N LYS A 336 -18.93 16.41 21.78
CA LYS A 336 -19.66 16.12 20.55
C LYS A 336 -18.77 16.13 19.31
N GLN A 337 -17.72 16.94 19.28
CA GLN A 337 -16.73 16.89 18.21
C GLN A 337 -15.96 15.56 18.20
N LEU A 338 -15.57 15.05 19.39
CA LEU A 338 -14.96 13.72 19.52
C LEU A 338 -15.94 12.62 19.12
N ASP A 339 -17.18 12.70 19.62
CA ASP A 339 -18.22 11.71 19.38
C ASP A 339 -18.57 11.63 17.88
N CYS A 340 -18.67 12.78 17.19
CA CYS A 340 -18.85 12.81 15.74
C CYS A 340 -17.71 12.11 14.98
N MET A 341 -16.46 12.29 15.42
CA MET A 341 -15.32 11.62 14.79
C MET A 341 -15.32 10.11 15.07
N LYS A 342 -15.74 9.70 16.29
CA LYS A 342 -15.92 8.29 16.63
C LYS A 342 -17.05 7.65 15.83
N GLU A 343 -18.18 8.35 15.63
CA GLU A 343 -19.27 7.90 14.76
C GLU A 343 -18.73 7.54 13.37
N GLU A 344 -18.02 8.46 12.72
CA GLU A 344 -17.43 8.23 11.40
C GLU A 344 -16.44 7.05 11.38
N ALA A 345 -15.55 6.97 12.38
CA ALA A 345 -14.60 5.86 12.50
C ALA A 345 -15.29 4.50 12.71
N MET A 346 -16.36 4.45 13.50
CA MET A 346 -17.14 3.24 13.72
C MET A 346 -17.93 2.82 12.47
N VAL A 347 -18.51 3.77 11.73
CA VAL A 347 -19.19 3.49 10.45
C VAL A 347 -18.21 2.89 9.46
N ILE A 348 -17.03 3.49 9.27
CA ILE A 348 -16.00 2.96 8.38
C ILE A 348 -15.54 1.57 8.84
N ALA A 349 -15.43 1.35 10.16
CA ALA A 349 -15.04 0.05 10.71
C ALA A 349 -16.08 -1.05 10.40
N LEU A 350 -17.36 -0.72 10.54
CA LEU A 350 -18.47 -1.61 10.21
C LEU A 350 -18.52 -1.88 8.70
N GLU A 351 -18.55 -0.83 7.89
CA GLU A 351 -18.71 -0.89 6.43
C GLU A 351 -17.56 -1.62 5.75
N ARG A 352 -16.31 -1.39 6.18
CA ARG A 352 -15.12 -1.87 5.46
C ARG A 352 -14.47 -3.11 6.06
N TYR A 353 -14.74 -3.47 7.31
CA TYR A 353 -14.02 -4.56 7.97
C TYR A 353 -14.94 -5.60 8.59
N LEU A 354 -15.91 -5.18 9.43
CA LEU A 354 -16.69 -6.10 10.24
C LEU A 354 -17.88 -6.71 9.48
N ILE A 355 -18.68 -5.90 8.77
CA ILE A 355 -19.82 -6.40 7.99
C ILE A 355 -19.35 -7.30 6.84
N PRO A 356 -18.30 -6.92 6.06
CA PRO A 356 -17.73 -7.81 5.04
C PRO A 356 -16.93 -8.99 5.62
N LYS A 357 -16.75 -9.07 6.94
CA LYS A 357 -15.95 -10.11 7.63
C LYS A 357 -14.49 -10.19 7.17
N ILE A 358 -13.91 -9.08 6.70
CA ILE A 358 -12.49 -8.98 6.36
C ILE A 358 -11.63 -9.11 7.62
N LEU A 359 -12.04 -8.43 8.70
CA LEU A 359 -11.46 -8.57 10.02
C LEU A 359 -12.54 -9.04 10.99
N LYS A 360 -12.17 -9.91 11.93
CA LYS A 360 -13.08 -10.46 12.94
C LYS A 360 -13.05 -9.68 14.26
N ASP A 361 -12.01 -8.89 14.47
CA ASP A 361 -11.76 -8.14 15.69
C ASP A 361 -12.20 -6.68 15.54
N GLN A 362 -13.02 -6.19 16.47
CA GLN A 362 -13.56 -4.83 16.41
C GLN A 362 -12.50 -3.76 16.70
N GLU A 363 -11.55 -4.03 17.60
CA GLU A 363 -10.50 -3.06 17.96
C GLU A 363 -9.58 -2.80 16.77
N THR A 364 -9.10 -3.87 16.13
CA THR A 364 -8.27 -3.78 14.93
C THR A 364 -9.01 -3.13 13.77
N SER A 365 -10.31 -3.41 13.62
CA SER A 365 -11.16 -2.80 12.60
C SER A 365 -11.32 -1.30 12.81
N TYR A 366 -11.66 -0.90 14.04
CA TYR A 366 -11.81 0.49 14.43
C TYR A 366 -10.49 1.27 14.30
N SER A 367 -9.40 0.70 14.79
CA SER A 367 -8.07 1.30 14.65
C SER A 367 -7.67 1.47 13.19
N SER A 368 -7.93 0.48 12.34
CA SER A 368 -7.66 0.57 10.89
C SER A 368 -8.49 1.67 10.23
N ALA A 369 -9.76 1.81 10.61
CA ALA A 369 -10.63 2.89 10.14
C ALA A 369 -10.10 4.28 10.57
N LEU A 370 -9.72 4.43 11.84
CA LEU A 370 -9.18 5.68 12.38
C LEU A 370 -7.86 6.09 11.71
N ILE A 371 -6.97 5.13 11.44
CA ILE A 371 -5.73 5.38 10.68
C ILE A 371 -6.05 5.90 9.29
N ARG A 372 -7.02 5.30 8.61
CA ARG A 372 -7.44 5.75 7.28
C ARG A 372 -8.01 7.16 7.33
N ILE A 373 -8.82 7.51 8.33
CA ILE A 373 -9.28 8.89 8.54
C ILE A 373 -8.09 9.85 8.67
N CYS A 374 -7.06 9.48 9.43
CA CYS A 374 -5.86 10.30 9.66
C CYS A 374 -4.94 10.43 8.43
N THR A 375 -5.11 9.60 7.40
CA THR A 375 -4.14 9.47 6.29
C THR A 375 -4.79 9.67 4.92
N SER A 376 -5.71 8.78 4.54
CA SER A 376 -6.16 8.58 3.16
C SER A 376 -7.65 8.81 2.91
N LEU A 377 -8.51 8.88 3.93
CA LEU A 377 -9.98 9.00 3.76
C LEU A 377 -10.53 10.41 3.97
N THR A 378 -9.78 11.32 4.60
CA THR A 378 -10.23 12.69 4.85
C THR A 378 -9.13 13.70 4.51
N LYS A 379 -9.44 15.00 4.39
CA LYS A 379 -8.45 16.07 4.16
C LYS A 379 -8.57 17.20 5.19
N ASP A 380 -7.58 18.09 5.14
CA ASP A 380 -7.60 19.41 5.76
C ASP A 380 -7.89 19.38 7.27
N TRP A 381 -8.84 20.20 7.72
CA TRP A 381 -9.12 20.45 9.13
C TRP A 381 -9.69 19.21 9.85
N PHE A 382 -10.45 18.37 9.16
CA PHE A 382 -11.08 17.18 9.75
C PHE A 382 -10.02 16.10 10.03
N ARG A 383 -9.09 15.91 9.07
CA ARG A 383 -7.90 15.06 9.26
C ARG A 383 -7.02 15.56 10.41
N GLN A 384 -6.76 16.87 10.45
CA GLN A 384 -5.95 17.47 11.52
C GLN A 384 -6.61 17.28 12.88
N PHE A 385 -7.95 17.42 12.96
CA PHE A 385 -8.69 17.16 14.19
C PHE A 385 -8.56 15.71 14.66
N ALA A 386 -8.65 14.74 13.74
CA ALA A 386 -8.45 13.32 14.08
C ALA A 386 -7.04 13.07 14.64
N ILE A 387 -6.01 13.66 14.02
CA ILE A 387 -4.62 13.54 14.48
C ILE A 387 -4.44 14.18 15.86
N ASP A 388 -4.89 15.42 16.07
CA ASP A 388 -4.71 16.15 17.34
C ASP A 388 -5.44 15.49 18.53
N ASN A 389 -6.44 14.66 18.24
CA ASN A 389 -7.25 13.95 19.22
C ASN A 389 -7.01 12.44 19.23
N TYR A 390 -6.04 11.93 18.48
CA TYR A 390 -5.86 10.49 18.28
C TYR A 390 -5.82 9.69 19.60
N PRO A 391 -5.08 10.09 20.65
CA PRO A 391 -5.08 9.36 21.92
C PRO A 391 -6.45 9.28 22.63
N ARG A 392 -7.36 10.23 22.34
CA ARG A 392 -8.73 10.26 22.89
C ARG A 392 -9.70 9.47 22.01
N LEU A 393 -9.40 9.36 20.72
CA LEU A 393 -10.20 8.65 19.73
C LEU A 393 -9.84 7.17 19.64
N SER A 394 -8.62 6.76 20.02
CA SER A 394 -8.12 5.40 19.82
C SER A 394 -8.84 4.32 20.64
N ASN A 395 -9.59 4.72 21.68
CA ASN A 395 -10.37 3.80 22.49
C ASN A 395 -11.79 3.65 21.91
N LEU A 396 -12.14 2.42 21.52
CA LEU A 396 -13.50 2.06 21.13
C LEU A 396 -14.37 1.94 22.39
N ASP A 397 -15.51 2.63 22.42
CA ASP A 397 -16.43 2.65 23.57
C ASP A 397 -17.79 1.99 23.27
N LYS A 398 -17.97 1.40 22.08
CA LYS A 398 -19.18 0.68 21.67
C LYS A 398 -18.87 -0.73 21.19
N ASP A 399 -19.81 -1.63 21.44
CA ASP A 399 -19.76 -3.00 20.94
C ASP A 399 -20.29 -3.06 19.50
N LEU A 400 -19.36 -3.06 18.55
CA LEU A 400 -19.65 -3.14 17.13
C LEU A 400 -20.07 -4.56 16.72
N LEU A 401 -19.59 -5.59 17.41
CA LEU A 401 -19.94 -6.99 17.11
C LEU A 401 -21.42 -7.27 17.39
N SER A 402 -21.96 -6.71 18.48
CA SER A 402 -23.40 -6.78 18.77
C SER A 402 -24.24 -6.12 17.67
N ILE A 403 -23.79 -5.00 17.10
CA ILE A 403 -24.46 -4.33 15.98
C ILE A 403 -24.47 -5.24 14.74
N VAL A 404 -23.33 -5.84 14.39
CA VAL A 404 -23.22 -6.78 13.25
C VAL A 404 -24.11 -8.00 13.46
N HIS A 405 -24.13 -8.56 14.67
CA HIS A 405 -24.99 -9.70 14.99
C HIS A 405 -26.48 -9.35 14.85
N ASN A 406 -26.91 -8.17 15.31
CA ASN A 406 -28.28 -7.71 15.17
C ASN A 406 -28.68 -7.46 13.71
N LEU A 407 -27.78 -6.89 12.91
CA LEU A 407 -27.98 -6.75 11.46
C LEU A 407 -28.16 -8.12 10.79
N THR A 408 -27.36 -9.11 11.20
CA THR A 408 -27.43 -10.49 10.67
C THR A 408 -28.70 -11.23 11.14
N LYS A 409 -29.19 -10.93 12.34
CA LYS A 409 -30.39 -11.56 12.91
C LYS A 409 -31.70 -11.01 12.34
N ASN A 410 -31.75 -9.70 12.07
CA ASN A 410 -32.94 -9.03 11.54
C ASN A 410 -33.09 -9.21 10.01
N ASN A 411 -32.00 -9.56 9.31
CA ASN A 411 -32.00 -9.97 7.90
C ASN A 411 -31.52 -11.42 7.79
N PRO A 412 -32.39 -12.44 7.98
CA PRO A 412 -31.97 -13.82 7.83
C PRO A 412 -31.51 -14.10 6.39
N PRO A 413 -30.56 -15.04 6.18
CA PRO A 413 -29.81 -15.16 4.91
C PRO A 413 -30.65 -15.54 3.67
N SER A 414 -31.92 -15.93 3.82
CA SER A 414 -32.65 -16.62 2.73
C SER A 414 -33.27 -15.70 1.67
N HIS A 415 -33.47 -14.41 1.94
CA HIS A 415 -34.04 -13.46 0.97
C HIS A 415 -33.09 -12.32 0.58
N HIS A 416 -32.12 -11.98 1.44
CA HIS A 416 -31.15 -10.91 1.19
C HIS A 416 -30.06 -11.35 0.22
N GLU A 417 -29.46 -12.54 0.42
CA GLU A 417 -28.48 -13.10 -0.52
C GLU A 417 -29.09 -13.29 -1.93
N LEU A 418 -30.39 -13.62 -1.99
CA LEU A 418 -31.18 -13.73 -3.22
C LEU A 418 -31.24 -12.40 -3.97
N ALA A 419 -31.69 -11.34 -3.30
CA ALA A 419 -31.84 -10.02 -3.90
C ALA A 419 -30.50 -9.33 -4.20
N GLU A 420 -29.48 -9.49 -3.35
CA GLU A 420 -28.14 -8.93 -3.52
C GLU A 420 -27.37 -9.62 -4.64
N THR A 421 -27.38 -10.95 -4.71
CA THR A 421 -26.71 -11.67 -5.79
C THR A 421 -27.42 -11.41 -7.13
N ILE A 422 -28.75 -11.33 -7.14
CA ILE A 422 -29.50 -10.92 -8.35
C ILE A 422 -29.14 -9.48 -8.75
N THR A 423 -29.01 -8.56 -7.79
CA THR A 423 -28.61 -7.16 -8.07
C THR A 423 -27.16 -7.07 -8.59
N LEU A 424 -26.23 -7.84 -8.02
CA LEU A 424 -24.85 -7.95 -8.49
C LEU A 424 -24.79 -8.60 -9.89
N LEU A 425 -25.51 -9.70 -10.12
CA LEU A 425 -25.64 -10.34 -11.44
C LEU A 425 -26.21 -9.35 -12.47
N HIS A 426 -27.22 -8.55 -12.10
CA HIS A 426 -27.76 -7.49 -12.95
C HIS A 426 -26.76 -6.36 -13.20
N LYS A 427 -25.88 -6.01 -12.25
CA LYS A 427 -24.80 -5.03 -12.44
C LYS A 427 -23.71 -5.54 -13.40
N TRP A 428 -23.34 -6.82 -13.30
CA TRP A 428 -22.25 -7.43 -14.08
C TRP A 428 -22.68 -7.94 -15.46
N ILE A 429 -23.96 -8.21 -15.67
CA ILE A 429 -24.50 -8.75 -16.93
C ILE A 429 -25.45 -7.71 -17.50
N LEU A 430 -24.97 -6.93 -18.47
CA LEU A 430 -25.75 -5.86 -19.10
C LEU A 430 -26.73 -6.36 -20.17
N ASP A 431 -26.57 -7.61 -20.62
CA ASP A 431 -27.39 -8.20 -21.69
C ASP A 431 -28.73 -8.75 -21.14
N PRO A 432 -29.88 -8.19 -21.55
CA PRO A 432 -31.20 -8.64 -21.09
C PRO A 432 -31.52 -10.10 -21.44
N GLU A 433 -31.04 -10.62 -22.57
CA GLU A 433 -31.33 -11.99 -23.00
C GLU A 433 -30.59 -12.99 -22.09
N ILE A 434 -29.34 -12.71 -21.73
CA ILE A 434 -28.56 -13.54 -20.81
C ILE A 434 -29.16 -13.55 -19.40
N ARG A 435 -29.73 -12.41 -18.95
CA ARG A 435 -30.41 -12.33 -17.63
C ARG A 435 -31.59 -13.28 -17.54
N THR A 436 -32.43 -13.35 -18.59
CA THR A 436 -33.60 -14.26 -18.60
C THR A 436 -33.21 -15.74 -18.52
N ILE A 437 -32.01 -16.10 -18.98
CA ILE A 437 -31.47 -17.46 -18.86
C ILE A 437 -31.01 -17.73 -17.41
N PHE A 438 -30.54 -16.71 -16.68
CA PHE A 438 -29.91 -16.86 -15.37
C PHE A 438 -30.91 -16.95 -14.22
N GLU A 439 -32.04 -16.26 -14.30
CA GLU A 439 -33.09 -16.29 -13.27
C GLU A 439 -33.53 -17.72 -12.86
N PRO A 440 -33.89 -18.64 -13.78
CA PRO A 440 -34.29 -20.00 -13.40
C PRO A 440 -33.12 -20.82 -12.83
N ILE A 441 -31.89 -20.57 -13.29
CA ILE A 441 -30.69 -21.27 -12.84
C ILE A 441 -30.33 -20.86 -11.41
N TYR A 442 -30.52 -19.58 -11.10
CA TYR A 442 -30.26 -19.01 -9.80
C TYR A 442 -31.10 -19.65 -8.69
N ALA A 443 -32.40 -19.81 -8.92
CA ALA A 443 -33.29 -20.50 -7.99
C ALA A 443 -32.88 -21.97 -7.71
N CYS A 444 -32.10 -22.58 -8.60
CA CYS A 444 -31.59 -23.95 -8.49
C CYS A 444 -30.11 -24.02 -8.11
N THR A 445 -29.47 -22.88 -7.79
CA THR A 445 -28.07 -22.78 -7.40
C THR A 445 -27.93 -22.64 -5.88
N SER A 446 -26.98 -23.37 -5.30
CA SER A 446 -26.69 -23.33 -3.86
C SER A 446 -25.19 -23.24 -3.62
N ARG A 447 -24.76 -22.53 -2.57
CA ARG A 447 -23.34 -22.49 -2.16
C ARG A 447 -22.94 -23.82 -1.49
N ILE A 448 -21.70 -24.23 -1.73
CA ILE A 448 -21.07 -25.37 -1.05
C ILE A 448 -20.20 -24.81 0.08
N TYR A 449 -20.59 -25.08 1.33
CA TYR A 449 -19.93 -24.51 2.51
C TYR A 449 -18.78 -25.38 3.05
N ASP A 450 -18.85 -26.70 2.88
CA ASP A 450 -17.86 -27.66 3.38
C ASP A 450 -16.86 -28.08 2.29
N LEU A 451 -16.00 -27.13 1.88
CA LEU A 451 -14.90 -27.41 0.95
C LEU A 451 -13.57 -27.39 1.71
N ASP A 452 -12.93 -28.56 1.80
CA ASP A 452 -11.55 -28.66 2.29
C ASP A 452 -10.63 -27.74 1.46
N THR A 453 -9.75 -27.00 2.12
CA THR A 453 -8.75 -26.16 1.45
C THR A 453 -7.41 -26.89 1.37
N PRO A 454 -6.57 -26.58 0.36
CA PRO A 454 -5.23 -27.14 0.31
C PRO A 454 -4.37 -26.75 1.52
N SER A 455 -3.46 -27.64 1.92
CA SER A 455 -2.61 -27.50 3.11
C SER A 455 -1.17 -27.96 2.86
N VAL A 456 -0.22 -27.55 3.71
CA VAL A 456 1.22 -27.83 3.57
C VAL A 456 1.82 -28.36 4.88
N SER A 457 2.79 -29.28 4.81
CA SER A 457 3.59 -29.73 5.95
C SER A 457 4.76 -28.76 6.22
N GLN A 458 4.72 -28.07 7.36
CA GLN A 458 5.80 -27.30 8.04
C GLN A 458 6.75 -26.40 7.21
N GLY A 459 6.77 -25.10 7.54
CA GLY A 459 7.83 -24.15 7.15
C GLY A 459 7.40 -23.03 6.20
N MET A 460 6.34 -23.22 5.41
CA MET A 460 5.84 -22.23 4.44
C MET A 460 4.51 -21.59 4.87
N ARG A 461 4.33 -20.28 4.60
CA ARG A 461 3.05 -19.59 4.77
C ARG A 461 2.25 -19.67 3.47
N LEU A 462 1.22 -20.51 3.46
CA LEU A 462 0.28 -20.64 2.36
C LEU A 462 -1.07 -20.00 2.74
N GLU A 463 -1.53 -19.02 1.97
CA GLU A 463 -2.89 -18.51 2.07
C GLU A 463 -3.76 -19.17 0.99
N THR A 464 -4.73 -19.97 1.42
CA THR A 464 -5.66 -20.64 0.52
C THR A 464 -7.07 -20.12 0.71
N TYR A 465 -7.80 -20.01 -0.39
CA TYR A 465 -9.23 -19.72 -0.39
C TYR A 465 -9.91 -20.61 -1.42
N ARG A 466 -11.02 -21.21 -1.02
CA ARG A 466 -11.81 -22.08 -1.85
C ARG A 466 -13.28 -21.75 -1.67
N SER A 467 -13.98 -21.62 -2.77
CA SER A 467 -15.42 -21.37 -2.80
C SER A 467 -16.05 -22.19 -3.91
N GLY A 468 -17.32 -22.55 -3.77
CA GLY A 468 -18.00 -23.32 -4.80
C GLY A 468 -19.50 -23.19 -4.75
N ILE A 469 -20.11 -23.49 -5.89
CA ILE A 469 -21.55 -23.56 -6.07
C ILE A 469 -21.94 -24.91 -6.66
N LYS A 470 -23.11 -25.37 -6.27
CA LYS A 470 -23.81 -26.48 -6.88
C LYS A 470 -25.00 -25.94 -7.66
N ILE A 471 -25.04 -26.23 -8.95
CA ILE A 471 -26.13 -25.86 -9.86
C ILE A 471 -26.91 -27.13 -10.16
N ASN A 472 -28.16 -27.18 -9.73
CA ASN A 472 -29.07 -28.27 -10.10
C ASN A 472 -29.75 -27.91 -11.42
N SER A 473 -29.90 -28.88 -12.33
CA SER A 473 -30.62 -28.63 -13.57
C SER A 473 -32.11 -28.36 -13.26
N PRO A 474 -32.67 -27.25 -13.77
CA PRO A 474 -34.10 -26.98 -13.66
C PRO A 474 -34.96 -27.92 -14.52
N VAL A 475 -34.35 -28.60 -15.51
CA VAL A 475 -35.00 -29.52 -16.44
C VAL A 475 -34.93 -30.96 -15.93
N ASN A 476 -33.79 -31.37 -15.38
CA ASN A 476 -33.56 -32.72 -14.90
C ASN A 476 -33.04 -32.72 -13.46
N LYS A 477 -33.94 -32.98 -12.50
CA LYS A 477 -33.66 -32.92 -11.06
C LYS A 477 -32.56 -33.87 -10.59
N ASN A 478 -32.20 -34.89 -11.39
CA ASN A 478 -31.14 -35.84 -11.07
C ASN A 478 -29.76 -35.36 -11.51
N VAL A 479 -29.67 -34.30 -12.32
CA VAL A 479 -28.40 -33.76 -12.81
C VAL A 479 -28.03 -32.50 -12.04
N SER A 480 -26.79 -32.47 -11.56
CA SER A 480 -26.22 -31.29 -10.92
C SER A 480 -24.74 -31.18 -11.20
N ILE A 481 -24.24 -29.97 -11.34
CA ILE A 481 -22.81 -29.69 -11.50
C ILE A 481 -22.29 -28.90 -10.29
N ALA A 482 -21.04 -29.15 -9.95
CA ALA A 482 -20.29 -28.36 -8.97
C ALA A 482 -19.26 -27.52 -9.73
N ALA A 483 -19.27 -26.21 -9.47
CA ALA A 483 -18.23 -25.28 -9.90
C ALA A 483 -17.46 -24.81 -8.68
N ILE A 484 -16.16 -25.05 -8.66
CA ILE A 484 -15.28 -24.78 -7.51
C ILE A 484 -14.13 -23.92 -7.99
N ILE A 485 -13.89 -22.84 -7.25
CA ILE A 485 -12.76 -21.95 -7.48
C ILE A 485 -11.81 -22.10 -6.30
N THR A 486 -10.54 -22.37 -6.61
CA THR A 486 -9.45 -22.40 -5.64
C THR A 486 -8.45 -21.31 -5.99
N THR A 487 -8.09 -20.48 -5.02
CA THR A 487 -6.98 -19.53 -5.12
C THR A 487 -5.97 -19.81 -4.02
N VAL A 488 -4.71 -19.80 -4.38
CA VAL A 488 -3.58 -20.05 -3.49
C VAL A 488 -2.57 -18.92 -3.66
N CYS A 489 -2.07 -18.41 -2.55
CA CYS A 489 -1.02 -17.40 -2.49
C CYS A 489 0.09 -17.93 -1.58
N MET A 490 1.31 -17.91 -2.08
CA MET A 490 2.51 -18.29 -1.35
C MET A 490 3.45 -17.09 -1.28
N ASP A 491 3.88 -16.76 -0.06
CA ASP A 491 4.88 -15.72 0.17
C ASP A 491 6.16 -16.38 0.71
N ASP A 492 7.29 -16.03 0.12
CA ASP A 492 8.61 -16.44 0.60
C ASP A 492 9.23 -15.33 1.46
N TYR A 493 9.30 -15.57 2.76
CA TYR A 493 9.90 -14.66 3.73
C TYR A 493 11.35 -15.02 4.09
N GLU A 494 11.89 -16.14 3.59
CA GLU A 494 13.18 -16.68 4.05
C GLU A 494 14.37 -16.37 3.12
N ASP A 495 14.13 -15.94 1.89
CA ASP A 495 15.20 -15.60 0.93
C ASP A 495 15.45 -14.07 0.82
N CYS A 496 16.68 -13.71 0.46
CA CYS A 496 17.14 -12.32 0.31
C CYS A 496 16.41 -11.49 -0.78
N ASN A 497 15.56 -12.15 -1.58
CA ASN A 497 14.70 -11.57 -2.62
C ASN A 497 13.27 -12.11 -2.40
N PRO A 498 12.45 -11.47 -1.54
CA PRO A 498 11.09 -11.92 -1.29
C PRO A 498 10.28 -11.95 -2.59
N GLY A 499 9.50 -13.00 -2.77
CA GLY A 499 8.65 -13.18 -3.94
C GLY A 499 7.31 -13.76 -3.50
N ALA A 500 6.28 -13.47 -4.29
CA ALA A 500 4.96 -14.01 -4.08
C ALA A 500 4.49 -14.71 -5.34
N ASP A 501 3.91 -15.88 -5.18
CA ASP A 501 3.34 -16.66 -6.25
C ASP A 501 1.85 -16.87 -5.98
N TRP A 502 1.03 -16.64 -7.00
CA TRP A 502 -0.42 -16.80 -6.99
C TRP A 502 -0.85 -17.83 -8.02
N TRP A 503 -1.75 -18.71 -7.59
CA TRP A 503 -2.33 -19.74 -8.44
C TRP A 503 -3.84 -19.76 -8.27
N ALA A 504 -4.55 -19.89 -9.38
CA ALA A 504 -5.99 -20.11 -9.35
C ALA A 504 -6.41 -21.25 -10.28
N SER A 505 -7.47 -21.94 -9.90
CA SER A 505 -8.17 -22.90 -10.74
C SER A 505 -9.68 -22.73 -10.64
N ILE A 506 -10.34 -22.81 -11.80
CA ILE A 506 -11.79 -23.01 -11.92
C ILE A 506 -12.00 -24.44 -12.40
N ALA A 507 -12.51 -25.28 -11.50
CA ALA A 507 -12.90 -26.64 -11.83
C ALA A 507 -14.42 -26.74 -11.89
N ILE A 508 -14.94 -27.26 -12.99
CA ILE A 508 -16.37 -27.56 -13.14
C ILE A 508 -16.50 -29.05 -13.43
N LEU A 509 -17.36 -29.74 -12.69
CA LEU A 509 -17.57 -31.18 -12.82
C LEU A 509 -19.00 -31.58 -12.42
N PRO A 510 -19.49 -32.77 -12.83
CA PRO A 510 -20.69 -33.35 -12.24
C PRO A 510 -20.57 -33.44 -10.72
N SER A 511 -21.64 -33.13 -9.98
CA SER A 511 -21.58 -33.08 -8.51
C SER A 511 -21.28 -34.45 -7.87
N GLU A 512 -21.61 -35.54 -8.56
CA GLU A 512 -21.32 -36.92 -8.16
C GLU A 512 -19.81 -37.28 -8.25
N ASP A 513 -19.06 -36.54 -9.07
CA ASP A 513 -17.63 -36.72 -9.25
C ASP A 513 -16.80 -35.94 -8.23
N LEU A 514 -17.46 -35.17 -7.35
CA LEU A 514 -16.84 -34.45 -6.25
C LEU A 514 -16.59 -35.42 -5.09
N LYS A 515 -15.51 -36.19 -5.17
CA LYS A 515 -15.09 -37.15 -4.13
C LYS A 515 -13.81 -36.67 -3.45
N CYS A 516 -13.82 -36.67 -2.12
CA CYS A 516 -12.63 -36.39 -1.31
C CYS A 516 -11.79 -37.67 -1.21
N SER A 517 -10.54 -37.59 -1.66
CA SER A 517 -9.55 -38.67 -1.51
C SER A 517 -8.66 -38.34 -0.32
N ARG A 518 -8.43 -39.30 0.58
CA ARG A 518 -7.49 -39.17 1.71
C ARG A 518 -6.19 -39.93 1.43
N GLU A 519 -5.49 -39.55 0.38
CA GLU A 519 -4.14 -40.06 0.14
C GLU A 519 -3.09 -39.06 0.61
N THR A 520 -2.52 -39.30 1.78
CA THR A 520 -1.43 -38.51 2.36
C THR A 520 -0.08 -39.00 1.83
N LEU A 521 0.36 -38.47 0.70
CA LEU A 521 1.76 -38.56 0.30
C LEU A 521 2.25 -37.21 -0.27
N GLY A 522 2.87 -36.41 0.61
CA GLY A 522 3.64 -35.25 0.18
C GLY A 522 3.60 -34.04 1.11
N SER A 523 4.36 -33.01 0.73
CA SER A 523 4.47 -31.75 1.47
C SER A 523 3.30 -30.79 1.22
N TYR A 524 2.57 -30.92 0.10
CA TYR A 524 1.33 -30.20 -0.22
C TYR A 524 0.21 -31.19 -0.49
N TYR A 525 -0.96 -30.90 0.05
CA TYR A 525 -2.11 -31.78 -0.02
C TYR A 525 -3.38 -30.99 -0.38
N ASP A 526 -4.00 -31.37 -1.50
CA ASP A 526 -5.34 -30.94 -1.91
C ASP A 526 -6.26 -32.17 -1.98
N SER A 527 -7.16 -32.31 -1.02
CA SER A 527 -8.06 -33.47 -0.89
C SER A 527 -9.07 -33.62 -2.04
N LEU A 528 -9.28 -32.56 -2.82
CA LEU A 528 -10.18 -32.55 -3.98
C LEU A 528 -9.43 -32.69 -5.32
N HIS A 529 -8.09 -32.60 -5.30
CA HIS A 529 -7.23 -32.61 -6.50
C HIS A 529 -7.70 -31.60 -7.58
N LEU A 530 -8.15 -30.41 -7.15
CA LEU A 530 -8.66 -29.34 -8.03
C LEU A 530 -7.65 -28.20 -8.20
N HIS A 531 -6.60 -28.17 -7.38
CA HIS A 531 -5.48 -27.26 -7.51
C HIS A 531 -4.44 -27.84 -8.48
N PRO A 532 -3.87 -27.06 -9.41
CA PRO A 532 -3.08 -27.59 -10.51
C PRO A 532 -1.61 -27.95 -10.17
N PHE A 533 -1.25 -28.15 -8.89
CA PHE A 533 0.15 -28.33 -8.46
C PHE A 533 0.36 -29.42 -7.39
N ASP A 534 1.50 -30.11 -7.49
CA ASP A 534 2.06 -31.04 -6.49
C ASP A 534 3.43 -30.50 -6.00
N HIS A 535 3.60 -30.30 -4.68
CA HIS A 535 4.86 -29.82 -4.08
C HIS A 535 5.81 -30.94 -3.63
N ASN A 536 5.62 -32.18 -4.05
CA ASN A 536 6.62 -33.24 -3.84
C ASN A 536 7.99 -32.95 -4.48
N ILE A 537 8.16 -31.84 -5.19
CA ILE A 537 9.44 -31.32 -5.68
C ILE A 537 9.57 -29.83 -5.34
N ILE A 538 9.77 -29.49 -4.06
CA ILE A 538 10.42 -28.22 -3.69
C ILE A 538 11.92 -28.54 -3.62
N GLY A 539 12.60 -28.40 -4.75
CA GLY A 539 14.05 -28.43 -4.79
C GLY A 539 14.60 -27.12 -4.21
N ASN A 540 15.54 -27.23 -3.28
CA ASN A 540 16.38 -26.11 -2.88
C ASN A 540 17.06 -25.54 -4.14
N ARG A 541 16.83 -24.25 -4.44
CA ARG A 541 17.52 -23.39 -5.43
C ARG A 541 17.95 -24.01 -6.77
N GLY A 542 17.34 -23.54 -7.85
CA GLY A 542 17.95 -23.51 -9.19
C GLY A 542 18.32 -22.07 -9.57
N ILE A 543 19.61 -21.78 -9.54
CA ILE A 543 20.22 -20.57 -10.10
C ILE A 543 19.83 -20.46 -11.60
N TYR A 544 19.28 -19.31 -12.02
CA TYR A 544 19.04 -18.91 -13.42
C TYR A 544 18.19 -19.83 -14.33
N ILE A 545 16.89 -20.11 -14.08
CA ILE A 545 15.97 -20.57 -15.16
C ILE A 545 14.49 -20.20 -14.88
N ASP A 546 13.75 -19.79 -15.92
CA ASP A 546 12.32 -19.41 -16.01
C ASP A 546 11.28 -20.51 -15.64
N GLN A 547 11.43 -21.22 -14.52
CA GLN A 547 10.46 -22.26 -14.11
C GLN A 547 9.73 -21.92 -12.79
N PRO A 548 8.40 -22.12 -12.72
CA PRO A 548 7.64 -22.00 -11.48
C PRO A 548 8.13 -23.02 -10.43
N ARG A 549 8.10 -22.63 -9.15
CA ARG A 549 8.62 -23.38 -7.99
C ARG A 549 7.95 -24.73 -7.70
N ALA A 550 6.93 -25.13 -8.48
CA ALA A 550 6.15 -26.34 -8.26
C ALA A 550 6.02 -27.18 -9.54
N LYS A 551 6.03 -28.51 -9.40
CA LYS A 551 5.78 -29.42 -10.52
C LYS A 551 4.27 -29.42 -10.83
N ARG A 552 3.96 -29.12 -12.09
CA ARG A 552 2.61 -29.04 -12.65
C ARG A 552 1.93 -30.42 -12.61
N LEU A 553 0.69 -30.48 -12.14
CA LEU A 553 -0.15 -31.66 -12.29
C LEU A 553 -0.71 -31.73 -13.72
N GLU A 554 -0.98 -32.93 -14.22
CA GLU A 554 -1.71 -33.10 -15.49
C GLU A 554 -3.14 -32.55 -15.35
N LEU A 555 -3.44 -31.51 -16.12
CA LEU A 555 -4.75 -30.87 -16.11
C LEU A 555 -5.80 -31.82 -16.71
N THR A 556 -6.69 -32.32 -15.86
CA THR A 556 -7.84 -33.14 -16.30
C THR A 556 -8.85 -32.33 -17.11
N SER A 557 -9.86 -33.00 -17.69
CA SER A 557 -11.00 -32.36 -18.35
C SER A 557 -11.88 -31.51 -17.42
N LYS A 558 -11.68 -31.60 -16.10
CA LYS A 558 -12.44 -30.85 -15.08
C LYS A 558 -11.97 -29.40 -14.93
N HIS A 559 -10.75 -29.08 -15.35
CA HIS A 559 -10.16 -27.73 -15.21
C HIS A 559 -10.54 -26.86 -16.40
N ILE A 560 -11.38 -25.85 -16.17
CA ILE A 560 -11.88 -24.93 -17.19
C ILE A 560 -10.95 -23.72 -17.36
N LEU A 561 -10.39 -23.23 -16.26
CA LEU A 561 -9.39 -22.16 -16.23
C LEU A 561 -8.32 -22.50 -15.20
N THR A 562 -7.05 -22.31 -15.55
CA THR A 562 -5.95 -22.21 -14.57
C THR A 562 -5.14 -20.97 -14.83
N LEU A 563 -4.73 -20.29 -13.76
CA LEU A 563 -4.02 -19.02 -13.81
C LEU A 563 -2.81 -19.08 -12.87
N GLU A 564 -1.64 -18.73 -13.40
CA GLU A 564 -0.37 -18.66 -12.66
C GLU A 564 0.17 -17.23 -12.78
N ILE A 565 0.47 -16.59 -11.65
CA ILE A 565 1.09 -15.27 -11.59
C ILE A 565 2.21 -15.34 -10.56
N GLY A 566 3.38 -14.81 -10.88
CA GLY A 566 4.48 -14.69 -9.93
C GLY A 566 5.01 -13.28 -9.90
N SER A 567 5.54 -12.88 -8.76
CA SER A 567 6.33 -11.67 -8.61
C SER A 567 7.63 -11.97 -7.88
N LYS A 568 8.66 -11.23 -8.25
CA LYS A 568 9.87 -11.09 -7.42
C LYS A 568 10.12 -9.63 -7.18
N THR A 569 10.65 -9.33 -6.00
CA THR A 569 11.28 -8.03 -5.80
C THR A 569 12.57 -7.98 -6.61
N SER A 570 12.74 -6.95 -7.45
CA SER A 570 14.04 -6.64 -8.07
C SER A 570 15.09 -6.19 -7.06
N GLY A 571 14.66 -5.91 -5.83
CA GLY A 571 15.53 -5.40 -4.77
C GLY A 571 16.27 -6.48 -4.01
N ASP A 572 17.55 -6.25 -3.82
CA ASP A 572 18.28 -6.73 -2.65
C ASP A 572 17.68 -6.12 -1.37
N SER A 573 17.99 -6.69 -0.19
CA SER A 573 17.44 -6.38 1.13
C SER A 573 17.44 -4.88 1.58
N TRP A 574 17.92 -3.95 0.75
CA TRP A 574 18.13 -2.52 1.06
C TRP A 574 17.77 -1.54 -0.08
N SER A 575 17.00 -1.96 -1.09
CA SER A 575 16.48 -1.08 -2.16
C SER A 575 14.95 -0.96 -2.13
N VAL A 576 14.42 0.10 -2.72
CA VAL A 576 12.98 0.24 -3.01
C VAL A 576 12.70 -0.80 -4.10
N ALA A 577 12.24 -1.97 -3.69
CA ALA A 577 11.94 -3.06 -4.62
C ALA A 577 10.79 -2.65 -5.55
N GLU A 578 11.03 -2.71 -6.86
CA GLU A 578 9.93 -2.81 -7.81
C GLU A 578 9.47 -4.27 -7.84
N ASP A 579 8.16 -4.47 -7.79
CA ASP A 579 7.58 -5.79 -8.05
C ASP A 579 7.80 -6.11 -9.54
N VAL A 580 8.75 -6.99 -9.84
CA VAL A 580 8.91 -7.56 -11.17
C VAL A 580 7.85 -8.63 -11.32
N TRP A 581 6.75 -8.24 -11.95
CA TRP A 581 5.65 -9.13 -12.28
C TRP A 581 5.99 -9.99 -13.50
N TYR A 582 5.85 -11.29 -13.35
CA TYR A 582 5.91 -12.19 -14.50
C TYR A 582 4.61 -12.13 -15.29
N LEU A 583 4.70 -12.40 -16.60
CA LEU A 583 3.53 -12.53 -17.45
C LEU A 583 2.60 -13.62 -16.90
N PRO A 584 1.29 -13.33 -16.73
CA PRO A 584 0.32 -14.33 -16.31
C PRO A 584 0.31 -15.50 -17.28
N LYS A 585 0.43 -16.73 -16.77
CA LYS A 585 0.24 -17.94 -17.58
C LYS A 585 -1.18 -18.41 -17.42
N ILE A 586 -1.89 -18.53 -18.53
CA ILE A 586 -3.33 -18.79 -18.53
C ILE A 586 -3.62 -19.99 -19.41
N ARG A 587 -4.39 -20.94 -18.88
CA ARG A 587 -4.89 -22.08 -19.67
C ARG A 587 -6.39 -22.16 -19.57
N ALA A 588 -7.03 -22.34 -20.72
CA ALA A 588 -8.48 -22.36 -20.82
C ALA A 588 -8.95 -23.57 -21.63
N LYS A 589 -10.00 -24.23 -21.15
CA LYS A 589 -10.75 -25.26 -21.88
C LYS A 589 -12.20 -24.84 -22.03
N SER A 590 -12.86 -25.31 -23.08
CA SER A 590 -14.30 -25.10 -23.25
C SER A 590 -15.08 -25.81 -22.15
N ALA A 591 -16.10 -25.14 -21.62
CA ALA A 591 -17.06 -25.70 -20.67
C ALA A 591 -18.31 -26.29 -21.36
N ASP A 592 -18.38 -26.31 -22.70
CA ASP A 592 -19.58 -26.69 -23.45
C ASP A 592 -20.05 -28.13 -23.14
N HIS A 593 -19.11 -29.06 -23.00
CA HIS A 593 -19.42 -30.46 -22.65
C HIS A 593 -20.07 -30.60 -21.27
N ILE A 594 -19.80 -29.69 -20.33
CA ILE A 594 -20.39 -29.72 -19.00
C ILE A 594 -21.69 -28.93 -18.95
N ALA A 595 -21.77 -27.80 -19.67
CA ALA A 595 -23.00 -27.04 -19.81
C ALA A 595 -24.10 -27.88 -20.49
N SER A 596 -23.77 -28.66 -21.52
CA SER A 596 -24.73 -29.54 -22.20
C SER A 596 -25.34 -30.61 -21.29
N LYS A 597 -24.61 -31.07 -20.27
CA LYS A 597 -25.14 -32.02 -19.28
C LYS A 597 -26.29 -31.46 -18.45
N LEU A 598 -26.35 -30.13 -18.27
CA LEU A 598 -27.47 -29.52 -17.53
C LEU A 598 -28.79 -29.55 -18.32
N GLU A 599 -28.77 -29.88 -19.62
CA GLU A 599 -29.96 -29.97 -20.47
C GLU A 599 -30.78 -28.66 -20.52
N ILE A 600 -30.16 -27.52 -20.19
CA ILE A 600 -30.81 -26.21 -20.23
C ILE A 600 -30.72 -25.67 -21.68
N PRO A 601 -31.85 -25.34 -22.33
CA PRO A 601 -31.83 -24.79 -23.67
C PRO A 601 -30.98 -23.53 -23.76
N ASN A 602 -30.17 -23.41 -24.82
CA ASN A 602 -29.29 -22.26 -25.08
C ASN A 602 -28.25 -21.94 -23.99
N PHE A 603 -28.03 -22.83 -23.02
CA PHE A 603 -27.01 -22.64 -21.98
C PHE A 603 -25.67 -23.25 -22.43
N THR A 604 -24.80 -22.40 -22.99
CA THR A 604 -23.49 -22.79 -23.50
C THR A 604 -22.42 -22.78 -22.41
N GLY A 605 -21.24 -23.35 -22.69
CA GLY A 605 -20.09 -23.28 -21.79
C GLY A 605 -19.65 -21.84 -21.50
N ASP A 606 -19.75 -20.97 -22.50
CA ASP A 606 -19.52 -19.53 -22.35
C ASP A 606 -20.42 -18.90 -21.28
N ILE A 607 -21.71 -19.20 -21.38
CA ILE A 607 -22.76 -18.71 -20.48
C ILE A 607 -22.56 -19.29 -19.08
N LEU A 608 -22.18 -20.57 -18.97
CA LEU A 608 -21.85 -21.22 -17.70
C LEU A 608 -20.65 -20.56 -17.00
N VAL A 609 -19.56 -20.27 -17.71
CA VAL A 609 -18.37 -19.63 -17.12
C VAL A 609 -18.69 -18.20 -16.67
N LYS A 610 -19.47 -17.44 -17.45
CA LYS A 610 -19.97 -16.12 -17.03
C LYS A 610 -20.80 -16.21 -15.74
N TYR A 611 -21.71 -17.19 -15.66
CA TYR A 611 -22.54 -17.40 -14.49
C TYR A 611 -21.70 -17.69 -13.23
N VAL A 612 -20.77 -18.65 -13.33
CA VAL A 612 -19.89 -19.06 -12.23
C VAL A 612 -19.06 -17.88 -11.73
N LEU A 613 -18.44 -17.12 -12.62
CA LEU A 613 -17.61 -15.96 -12.26
C LEU A 613 -18.43 -14.82 -11.67
N ALA A 614 -19.62 -14.54 -12.21
CA ALA A 614 -20.47 -13.48 -11.70
C ALA A 614 -21.06 -13.83 -10.32
N TYR A 615 -21.30 -15.12 -10.05
CA TYR A 615 -21.78 -15.60 -8.76
C TYR A 615 -20.68 -15.67 -7.69
N LEU A 616 -19.50 -16.21 -8.02
CA LEU A 616 -18.42 -16.46 -7.06
C LEU A 616 -17.44 -15.30 -6.91
N GLN A 617 -17.36 -14.39 -7.88
CA GLN A 617 -16.52 -13.17 -7.90
C GLN A 617 -15.10 -13.40 -7.36
N PRO A 618 -14.32 -14.31 -7.97
CA PRO A 618 -13.00 -14.64 -7.46
C PRO A 618 -12.00 -13.50 -7.69
N THR A 619 -11.15 -13.26 -6.69
CA THR A 619 -10.04 -12.31 -6.76
C THR A 619 -8.82 -12.87 -6.04
N PHE A 620 -7.62 -12.49 -6.48
CA PHE A 620 -6.40 -12.76 -5.72
C PHE A 620 -6.23 -11.78 -4.55
N LYS A 621 -5.79 -12.31 -3.41
CA LYS A 621 -5.33 -11.48 -2.29
C LYS A 621 -4.01 -10.76 -2.63
N LYS A 622 -3.67 -9.73 -1.84
CA LYS A 622 -2.40 -8.98 -1.96
C LYS A 622 -2.13 -8.39 -3.35
N LYS A 623 -3.20 -7.94 -4.03
CA LYS A 623 -3.13 -7.35 -5.38
C LYS A 623 -2.59 -8.31 -6.47
N GLY A 624 -2.68 -9.63 -6.28
CA GLY A 624 -2.22 -10.61 -7.28
C GLY A 624 -2.91 -10.51 -8.64
N ASP A 625 -4.09 -9.89 -8.74
CA ASP A 625 -4.77 -9.64 -10.03
C ASP A 625 -4.12 -8.53 -10.87
N THR A 626 -3.20 -7.74 -10.32
CA THR A 626 -2.60 -6.58 -11.01
C THR A 626 -1.97 -6.94 -12.37
N PRO A 627 -1.15 -8.00 -12.50
CA PRO A 627 -0.57 -8.37 -13.78
C PRO A 627 -1.61 -8.82 -14.80
N LEU A 628 -2.63 -9.56 -14.35
CA LEU A 628 -3.74 -9.98 -15.21
C LEU A 628 -4.54 -8.76 -15.71
N LYS A 629 -4.80 -7.80 -14.82
CA LYS A 629 -5.48 -6.55 -15.15
C LYS A 629 -4.71 -5.75 -16.19
N TYR A 630 -3.39 -5.65 -16.04
CA TYR A 630 -2.54 -4.98 -17.02
C TYR A 630 -2.60 -5.66 -18.40
N LEU A 631 -2.51 -6.99 -18.44
CA LEU A 631 -2.63 -7.76 -19.69
C LEU A 631 -3.96 -7.51 -20.39
N ILE A 632 -5.09 -7.63 -19.67
CA ILE A 632 -6.43 -7.43 -20.24
C ILE A 632 -6.63 -5.97 -20.68
N ASN A 633 -6.18 -4.99 -19.89
CA ASN A 633 -6.26 -3.59 -20.27
C ASN A 633 -5.46 -3.29 -21.53
N LYS A 634 -4.27 -3.87 -21.70
CA LYS A 634 -3.48 -3.76 -22.92
C LYS A 634 -4.24 -4.34 -24.12
N LEU A 635 -4.83 -5.54 -23.98
CA LEU A 635 -5.62 -6.17 -25.04
C LEU A 635 -6.86 -5.34 -25.43
N LYS A 636 -7.53 -4.71 -24.46
CA LYS A 636 -8.65 -3.79 -24.67
C LYS A 636 -8.20 -2.52 -25.38
N ALA A 637 -7.09 -1.93 -24.96
CA ALA A 637 -6.53 -0.72 -25.57
C ALA A 637 -6.08 -0.94 -27.02
N THR A 638 -5.66 -2.15 -27.37
CA THR A 638 -5.33 -2.56 -28.74
C THR A 638 -6.53 -3.10 -29.54
N GLU A 639 -7.75 -2.99 -29.00
CA GLU A 639 -9.01 -3.45 -29.62
C GLU A 639 -9.05 -4.95 -29.99
N ILE A 640 -8.16 -5.77 -29.40
CA ILE A 640 -8.10 -7.22 -29.63
C ILE A 640 -9.27 -7.93 -28.93
N ILE A 641 -9.69 -7.40 -27.78
CA ILE A 641 -10.90 -7.81 -27.06
C ILE A 641 -11.83 -6.61 -26.87
N PRO A 642 -13.16 -6.82 -26.89
CA PRO A 642 -14.12 -5.74 -26.81
C PRO A 642 -14.08 -5.01 -25.45
N ILE A 643 -14.20 -3.69 -25.48
CA ILE A 643 -14.26 -2.83 -24.27
C ILE A 643 -15.63 -2.94 -23.59
N LYS A 644 -16.69 -3.23 -24.37
CA LYS A 644 -18.07 -3.40 -23.90
C LYS A 644 -18.71 -4.66 -24.50
N PRO A 645 -19.61 -5.35 -23.77
CA PRO A 645 -20.02 -5.07 -22.39
C PRO A 645 -18.90 -5.36 -21.37
N GLN A 646 -18.93 -4.69 -20.22
CA GLN A 646 -17.97 -4.94 -19.14
C GLN A 646 -18.17 -6.36 -18.59
N GLN A 647 -17.08 -7.12 -18.47
CA GLN A 647 -17.10 -8.52 -18.05
C GLN A 647 -16.06 -8.75 -16.94
N HIS A 648 -16.14 -9.91 -16.28
CA HIS A 648 -15.19 -10.29 -15.24
C HIS A 648 -13.77 -10.44 -15.81
N LEU A 649 -12.77 -9.95 -15.09
CA LEU A 649 -11.37 -9.96 -15.52
C LEU A 649 -10.91 -11.37 -15.95
N TRP A 650 -11.29 -12.38 -15.17
CA TRP A 650 -10.96 -13.77 -15.44
C TRP A 650 -11.73 -14.36 -16.63
N TYR A 651 -12.91 -13.82 -16.96
CA TYR A 651 -13.66 -14.23 -18.14
C TYR A 651 -12.97 -13.71 -19.41
N ASP A 652 -12.57 -12.43 -19.42
CA ASP A 652 -11.83 -11.84 -20.54
C ASP A 652 -10.56 -12.65 -20.83
N ALA A 653 -9.85 -13.03 -19.77
CA ALA A 653 -8.68 -13.91 -19.84
C ALA A 653 -9.02 -15.29 -20.41
N TRP A 654 -10.02 -15.98 -19.84
CA TRP A 654 -10.44 -17.31 -20.30
C TRP A 654 -10.86 -17.31 -21.78
N ASN A 655 -11.69 -16.36 -22.19
CA ASN A 655 -12.20 -16.26 -23.57
C ASN A 655 -11.08 -15.94 -24.57
N TYR A 656 -10.17 -15.03 -24.20
CA TYR A 656 -8.99 -14.71 -25.03
C TYR A 656 -8.06 -15.91 -25.18
N THR A 657 -7.75 -16.62 -24.09
CA THR A 657 -6.93 -17.83 -24.12
C THR A 657 -7.58 -18.95 -24.93
N LEU A 658 -8.90 -19.15 -24.79
CA LEU A 658 -9.63 -20.18 -25.54
C LEU A 658 -9.60 -19.93 -27.05
N LYS A 659 -9.70 -18.67 -27.49
CA LYS A 659 -9.64 -18.29 -28.91
C LYS A 659 -8.23 -18.42 -29.52
N ASN A 660 -7.18 -18.38 -28.70
CA ASN A 660 -5.78 -18.41 -29.14
C ASN A 660 -5.07 -19.76 -28.92
N GLY A 661 -5.82 -20.86 -28.83
CA GLY A 661 -5.24 -22.20 -28.77
C GLY A 661 -5.10 -22.81 -27.37
N GLY A 662 -5.70 -22.19 -26.35
CA GLY A 662 -5.90 -22.81 -25.02
C GLY A 662 -4.77 -22.60 -24.00
N GLU A 663 -3.68 -21.95 -24.38
CA GLU A 663 -2.57 -21.58 -23.48
C GLU A 663 -1.93 -20.25 -23.92
N ILE A 664 -1.67 -19.34 -22.97
CA ILE A 664 -0.99 -18.05 -23.16
C ILE A 664 0.06 -17.86 -22.08
#